data_AF-A0A7W1F086-F1
#
_entry.id   AF-A0A7W1F086-F1
#
_cell.length_a   1.000
_cell.length_b   1.000
_cell.length_c   1.000
_cell.angle_alpha   90.00
_cell.angle_beta   90.00
_cell.angle_gamma   90.00
#
_symmetry.space_group_name_H-M   'P 1'
#
loop_
_entity.id
_entity.type
_entity.pdbx_description
1 polymer ?
#
loop_
_entity_poly.entity_id
_entity_poly.type
_entity_poly.pdbx_seq_one_letter_code
_entity_poly.pdbx_strand_id
1 'polypeptide(L)'
;MNGLLANSPHHRGARRAFTLFEVALSLGIVATAVLSVLLIFPVGIKAQQLARFRLYASIKAEEMIEVFNAVQNGQPAIDSESFNAWDLPVGYRSNAWDLEHRLSTHQFGLMPVPTDIATRIDSDDDEIQRILAEGGQLYYSSPMATTSFEETHLAAAPPNETQRLIFAVSGYAQNNSVYITPQKNWPYNVPWPSPPMHGLHSLDYLPAGSVEVNTIGAGSPVAGLPIRYHWPKAAGTAGIAAPGYHGYCWEATSDPDIAKVFFSKDASLNPCGFLPYSYGREPDDGWVETFPGGLHPDGSASTTGPNDSSTDPSNAIRYVQAALWYCEQKLPGNTTFWNPAFPTTAGDFEGGTAMADRWKQVQAMRFLSHAASTLTRWIPYGTLNSTGITIPSAVLDGVAGPASFVMRADHLRYYHDRAFNLVMKYAAENPYDWNVPRPAQRTLMNDFPLIEYDLFSPPKSGRIFDVTETGGPAAAQWEPIPAQPVLQATNQLQSYSFPSRLIPNDATTWGDTSHFTLTAPFAAEERCRQIICWAVDWMSYEDAELAPSAQVDASKYPMSAPKAGRSFAARMSDLQFIDGHLYVFRNPEKAMLFTSDVSAMATGADVSGQMMLNSSAAPDQGASTAAKQVFSGAWGADRNFNKKLDRGPVPRSVRMRAVLVGRFNFYDPRVPSLVQ
;
A
#
# COMPACT_ATOMS: atom_id res chain seq x y z
N MET A 1 43.68 67.11 56.20
CA MET A 1 42.25 67.05 56.57
C MET A 1 41.93 65.57 56.82
N ASN A 2 42.34 64.91 57.90
CA ASN A 2 42.03 65.07 59.33
C ASN A 2 40.58 65.51 59.58
N GLY A 3 39.66 64.54 59.59
CA GLY A 3 38.24 64.72 59.87
C GLY A 3 37.62 63.46 60.47
N LEU A 4 37.72 63.34 61.79
CA LEU A 4 36.87 62.63 62.74
C LEU A 4 36.18 61.32 62.31
N LEU A 5 36.89 60.22 62.56
CA LEU A 5 36.30 58.90 62.85
C LEU A 5 35.60 58.96 64.23
N ALA A 6 34.28 59.11 64.23
CA ALA A 6 33.46 58.89 65.41
C ALA A 6 33.34 57.38 65.66
N ASN A 7 34.14 56.88 66.59
CA ASN A 7 34.00 55.55 67.18
C ASN A 7 32.62 55.44 67.84
N SER A 8 31.63 54.96 67.09
CA SER A 8 30.36 54.52 67.65
C SER A 8 30.66 53.33 68.55
N PRO A 9 30.31 53.36 69.85
CA PRO A 9 30.61 52.27 70.76
C PRO A 9 29.91 51.02 70.24
N HIS A 10 30.70 50.03 69.84
CA HIS A 10 30.21 48.67 69.65
C HIS A 10 29.61 48.22 70.99
N HIS A 11 28.32 48.48 71.19
CA HIS A 11 27.51 47.72 72.09
C HIS A 11 27.71 46.27 71.68
N ARG A 12 28.56 45.56 72.41
CA ARG A 12 28.53 44.11 72.50
C ARG A 12 27.18 43.78 73.14
N GLY A 13 26.10 43.96 72.37
CA GLY A 13 24.79 43.47 72.71
C GLY A 13 25.03 42.02 73.04
N ALA A 14 24.79 41.66 74.31
CA ALA A 14 24.95 40.31 74.80
C ALA A 14 24.37 39.39 73.72
N ARG A 15 25.21 38.55 73.11
CA ARG A 15 24.77 37.60 72.09
C ARG A 15 23.77 36.70 72.81
N ARG A 16 22.49 37.05 72.73
CA ARG A 16 21.40 36.24 73.27
C ARG A 16 21.39 35.01 72.38
N ALA A 17 21.92 33.91 72.91
CA ALA A 17 21.77 32.62 72.28
C ALA A 17 20.28 32.35 72.08
N PHE A 18 19.91 31.77 70.93
CA PHE A 18 18.53 31.36 70.69
C PHE A 18 18.05 30.46 71.83
N THR A 19 16.85 30.73 72.31
CA THR A 19 16.21 29.87 73.31
C THR A 19 15.89 28.52 72.68
N LEU A 20 15.86 27.45 73.48
CA LEU A 20 15.43 26.12 73.03
C LEU A 20 14.04 26.15 72.37
N PHE A 21 13.16 27.06 72.81
CA PHE A 21 11.85 27.28 72.20
C PHE A 21 11.94 27.85 70.78
N GLU A 22 12.77 28.88 70.55
CA GLU A 22 12.99 29.45 69.22
C GLU A 22 13.63 28.43 68.27
N VAL A 23 14.56 27.61 68.76
CA VAL A 23 15.16 26.50 67.99
C VAL A 23 14.11 25.44 67.65
N ALA A 24 13.28 25.03 68.61
CA ALA A 24 12.21 24.05 68.39
C ALA A 24 11.16 24.56 67.39
N LEU A 25 10.75 25.82 67.49
CA LEU A 25 9.82 26.45 66.54
C LEU A 25 10.45 26.51 65.13
N SER A 26 11.72 26.91 65.04
CA SER A 26 12.44 26.97 63.76
C SER A 26 12.55 25.58 63.10
N LEU A 27 12.88 24.55 63.88
CA LEU A 27 12.91 23.16 63.40
C LEU A 27 11.52 22.67 62.98
N GLY A 28 10.48 23.04 63.72
CA GLY A 28 9.09 22.71 63.35
C GLY A 28 8.64 23.34 62.03
N ILE A 29 9.01 24.60 61.79
CA ILE A 29 8.73 25.29 60.51
C ILE A 29 9.48 24.62 59.37
N VAL A 30 10.78 24.33 59.52
CA VAL A 30 11.58 23.66 58.50
C VAL A 30 11.05 22.25 58.20
N ALA A 31 10.73 21.46 59.23
CA ALA A 31 10.16 20.13 59.06
C ALA A 31 8.82 20.18 58.30
N THR A 32 7.95 21.13 58.64
CA THR A 32 6.65 21.31 57.96
C THR A 32 6.86 21.72 56.50
N ALA A 33 7.81 22.62 56.22
CA ALA A 33 8.13 23.04 54.85
C ALA A 33 8.68 21.87 54.01
N VAL A 34 9.60 21.07 54.56
CA VAL A 34 10.16 19.88 53.89
C VAL A 34 9.07 18.84 53.64
N LEU A 35 8.21 18.55 54.62
CA LEU A 35 7.10 17.61 54.44
C LEU A 35 6.08 18.11 53.41
N SER A 36 5.78 19.40 53.41
CA SER A 36 4.88 20.02 52.42
C SER A 36 5.43 19.87 51.00
N VAL A 37 6.74 20.09 50.82
CA VAL A 37 7.42 19.90 49.53
C VAL A 37 7.44 18.41 49.14
N LEU A 38 7.77 17.50 50.07
CA LEU A 38 7.72 16.04 49.86
C LEU A 38 6.33 15.54 49.45
N LEU A 39 5.26 16.12 50.00
CA LEU A 39 3.89 15.80 49.64
C LEU A 39 3.50 16.29 48.23
N ILE A 40 4.16 17.32 47.69
CA ILE A 40 3.90 17.85 46.34
C ILE A 40 4.64 17.04 45.26
N PHE A 41 5.79 16.42 45.57
CA PHE A 41 6.59 15.67 44.59
C PHE A 41 5.79 14.62 43.79
N PRO A 42 4.95 13.75 44.41
CA PRO A 42 4.16 12.78 43.64
C PRO A 42 3.20 13.43 42.65
N VAL A 43 2.62 14.59 43.00
CA VAL A 43 1.75 15.36 42.09
C VAL A 43 2.56 15.93 40.93
N GLY A 44 3.75 16.47 41.21
CA GLY A 44 4.68 16.96 40.19
C GLY A 44 5.11 15.86 39.20
N ILE A 45 5.46 14.67 39.71
CA ILE A 45 5.83 13.51 38.89
C ILE A 45 4.65 13.06 38.00
N LYS A 46 3.44 12.97 38.57
CA LYS A 46 2.23 12.63 37.79
C LYS A 46 1.94 13.66 36.70
N ALA A 47 2.08 14.96 37.00
CA ALA A 47 1.89 16.02 36.01
C ALA A 47 2.93 15.95 34.89
N GLN A 48 4.20 15.68 35.22
CA GLN A 48 5.28 15.50 34.25
C GLN A 48 5.04 14.26 33.38
N GLN A 49 4.63 13.14 33.97
CA GLN A 49 4.27 11.92 33.23
C GLN A 49 3.11 12.18 32.27
N LEU A 50 2.06 12.88 32.73
CA LEU A 50 0.91 13.23 31.89
C LEU A 50 1.31 14.16 30.72
N ALA A 51 2.17 15.15 30.97
CA ALA A 51 2.71 16.02 29.92
C ALA A 51 3.53 15.24 28.88
N ARG A 52 4.32 14.25 29.33
CA ARG A 52 5.08 13.36 28.44
C ARG A 52 4.16 12.49 27.57
N PHE A 53 3.10 11.91 28.14
CA PHE A 53 2.14 11.12 27.35
C PHE A 53 1.32 11.96 26.38
N ARG A 54 1.01 13.23 26.71
CA ARG A 54 0.41 14.18 25.77
C ARG A 54 1.29 14.43 24.55
N LEU A 55 2.60 14.56 24.77
CA LEU A 55 3.58 14.71 23.69
C LEU A 55 3.66 13.43 22.84
N TYR A 56 3.72 12.25 23.47
CA TYR A 56 3.70 10.97 22.75
C TYR A 56 2.42 10.76 21.93
N ALA A 57 1.26 11.14 22.48
CA ALA A 57 0.00 11.08 21.76
C ALA A 57 0.01 11.98 20.51
N SER A 58 0.59 13.17 20.62
CA SER A 58 0.68 14.13 19.50
C SER A 58 1.62 13.63 18.40
N ILE A 59 2.81 13.16 18.78
CA ILE A 59 3.79 12.58 17.84
C ILE A 59 3.19 11.35 17.16
N LYS A 60 2.48 10.49 17.92
CA LYS A 60 1.89 9.29 17.33
C LYS A 60 0.74 9.61 16.38
N ALA A 61 -0.06 10.64 16.68
CA ALA A 61 -1.09 11.11 15.77
C ALA A 61 -0.49 11.63 14.45
N GLU A 62 0.59 12.41 14.53
CA GLU A 62 1.32 12.90 13.35
C GLU A 62 1.90 11.74 12.52
N GLU A 63 2.60 10.79 13.16
CA GLU A 63 3.14 9.59 12.52
C GLU A 63 2.03 8.80 11.81
N MET A 64 0.88 8.60 12.44
CA MET A 64 -0.25 7.90 11.82
C MET A 64 -0.75 8.60 10.56
N ILE A 65 -0.86 9.93 10.57
CA ILE A 65 -1.30 10.69 9.39
C ILE A 65 -0.25 10.66 8.27
N GLU A 66 1.04 10.77 8.61
CA GLU A 66 2.12 10.65 7.63
C GLU A 66 2.16 9.27 6.99
N VAL A 67 2.13 8.21 7.80
CA VAL A 67 2.12 6.82 7.31
C VAL A 67 0.86 6.57 6.50
N PHE A 68 -0.31 7.02 6.95
CA PHE A 68 -1.58 6.86 6.22
C PHE A 68 -1.48 7.42 4.80
N ASN A 69 -0.88 8.61 4.63
CA ASN A 69 -0.67 9.20 3.32
C ASN A 69 0.40 8.48 2.47
N ALA A 70 1.33 7.77 3.10
CA ALA A 70 2.43 7.08 2.43
C ALA A 70 2.20 5.59 2.17
N VAL A 71 1.22 4.94 2.83
CA VAL A 71 1.01 3.47 2.77
C VAL A 71 0.90 2.94 1.34
N GLN A 72 0.31 3.69 0.41
CA GLN A 72 0.21 3.30 -1.00
C GLN A 72 1.58 3.01 -1.64
N ASN A 73 2.64 3.71 -1.21
CA ASN A 73 4.01 3.49 -1.70
C ASN A 73 4.64 2.23 -1.11
N GLY A 74 4.13 1.75 0.03
CA GLY A 74 4.59 0.54 0.69
C GLY A 74 4.02 -0.73 0.06
N GLN A 75 3.07 -0.64 -0.86
CA GLN A 75 2.50 -1.80 -1.54
C GLN A 75 3.54 -2.43 -2.49
N PRO A 76 4.05 -3.63 -2.17
CA PRO A 76 5.11 -4.28 -2.94
C PRO A 76 4.54 -4.96 -4.19
N ALA A 77 3.24 -5.26 -4.19
CA ALA A 77 2.54 -5.75 -5.35
C ALA A 77 2.34 -4.60 -6.34
N ILE A 78 3.19 -4.59 -7.37
CA ILE A 78 3.06 -3.80 -8.61
C ILE A 78 1.70 -4.05 -9.31
N ASP A 79 1.00 -5.11 -8.92
CA ASP A 79 -0.29 -5.52 -9.46
C ASP A 79 -1.37 -4.47 -9.17
N SER A 80 -1.63 -3.68 -10.18
CA SER A 80 -2.71 -2.70 -10.22
C SER A 80 -3.89 -3.15 -11.08
N GLU A 81 -3.76 -4.26 -11.81
CA GLU A 81 -4.78 -4.78 -12.73
C GLU A 81 -4.98 -6.30 -12.61
N SER A 82 -6.20 -6.79 -12.79
CA SER A 82 -6.41 -8.22 -13.04
C SER A 82 -7.72 -8.49 -13.79
N PHE A 83 -7.96 -9.75 -14.18
CA PHE A 83 -9.04 -10.16 -15.09
C PHE A 83 -10.42 -10.05 -14.45
N ASN A 84 -10.56 -10.33 -13.15
CA ASN A 84 -11.83 -10.31 -12.47
C ASN A 84 -11.84 -9.52 -11.15
N ALA A 85 -13.06 -9.40 -10.63
CA ALA A 85 -13.45 -8.68 -9.42
C ALA A 85 -12.90 -9.20 -8.10
N TRP A 86 -11.67 -9.65 -8.00
CA TRP A 86 -11.17 -10.36 -6.82
C TRP A 86 -9.74 -10.86 -7.02
N ASP A 87 -9.15 -10.60 -8.19
CA ASP A 87 -7.80 -11.07 -8.54
C ASP A 87 -6.70 -10.07 -8.14
N LEU A 88 -7.06 -8.90 -7.60
CA LEU A 88 -6.12 -7.93 -6.99
C LEU A 88 -6.36 -7.84 -5.48
N PRO A 89 -5.94 -8.86 -4.71
CA PRO A 89 -6.15 -8.82 -3.28
C PRO A 89 -5.47 -7.59 -2.66
N VAL A 90 -4.23 -7.28 -3.08
CA VAL A 90 -3.29 -6.39 -2.35
C VAL A 90 -3.72 -4.94 -2.23
N GLY A 91 -4.36 -4.38 -3.26
CA GLY A 91 -4.78 -2.98 -3.27
C GLY A 91 -5.84 -2.65 -2.22
N TYR A 92 -6.70 -3.62 -1.85
CA TYR A 92 -7.90 -3.35 -1.04
C TYR A 92 -7.58 -2.69 0.31
N ARG A 93 -6.53 -3.13 0.98
CA ARG A 93 -6.18 -2.65 2.33
C ARG A 93 -5.18 -1.52 2.36
N SER A 94 -4.17 -1.54 1.48
CA SER A 94 -3.21 -0.44 1.33
C SER A 94 -3.91 0.87 0.94
N ASN A 95 -5.14 0.81 0.45
CA ASN A 95 -5.95 1.97 0.10
C ASN A 95 -7.26 2.07 0.90
N ALA A 96 -7.35 1.40 2.05
CA ALA A 96 -8.48 1.60 2.95
C ALA A 96 -8.51 3.05 3.47
N TRP A 97 -9.69 3.67 3.51
CA TRP A 97 -9.85 5.06 3.96
C TRP A 97 -9.91 5.19 5.47
N ASP A 98 -10.39 4.16 6.16
CA ASP A 98 -10.33 4.13 7.61
C ASP A 98 -8.87 4.02 8.06
N LEU A 99 -8.41 5.05 8.78
CA LEU A 99 -7.06 5.16 9.34
C LEU A 99 -6.61 3.85 9.99
N GLU A 100 -7.44 3.31 10.87
CA GLU A 100 -7.14 2.11 11.64
C GLU A 100 -7.06 0.85 10.78
N HIS A 101 -7.87 0.73 9.73
CA HIS A 101 -7.81 -0.42 8.82
C HIS A 101 -6.57 -0.40 7.95
N ARG A 102 -6.18 0.78 7.46
CA ARG A 102 -5.01 0.97 6.61
C ARG A 102 -3.71 0.76 7.37
N LEU A 103 -3.63 1.27 8.60
CA LEU A 103 -2.43 1.20 9.43
C LEU A 103 -2.32 -0.10 10.22
N SER A 104 -3.43 -0.82 10.46
CA SER A 104 -3.42 -2.09 11.20
C SER A 104 -2.87 -3.25 10.38
N THR A 105 -1.56 -3.19 10.15
CA THR A 105 -0.73 -4.21 9.53
C THR A 105 0.58 -4.30 10.32
N HIS A 106 1.30 -5.42 10.24
CA HIS A 106 2.57 -5.55 10.96
C HIS A 106 3.62 -4.51 10.52
N GLN A 107 3.57 -4.06 9.27
CA GLN A 107 4.53 -3.10 8.72
C GLN A 107 4.31 -1.65 9.16
N PHE A 108 3.05 -1.22 9.28
CA PHE A 108 2.72 0.18 9.60
C PHE A 108 2.56 0.44 11.11
N GLY A 109 2.77 -0.59 11.93
CA GLY A 109 3.03 -0.43 13.36
C GLY A 109 1.79 -0.11 14.21
N LEU A 110 0.59 -0.40 13.71
CA LEU A 110 -0.64 -0.30 14.49
C LEU A 110 -1.16 -1.69 14.87
N MET A 111 -1.09 -2.01 16.15
CA MET A 111 -1.43 -3.33 16.66
C MET A 111 -2.71 -3.25 17.49
N PRO A 112 -3.72 -4.10 17.25
CA PRO A 112 -4.92 -4.09 18.06
C PRO A 112 -4.63 -4.70 19.44
N VAL A 113 -5.07 -4.05 20.51
CA VAL A 113 -5.00 -4.60 21.86
C VAL A 113 -5.91 -5.83 21.94
N PRO A 114 -5.44 -6.97 22.50
CA PRO A 114 -6.28 -8.15 22.72
C PRO A 114 -7.65 -7.82 23.30
N THR A 115 -8.71 -8.36 22.71
CA THR A 115 -10.09 -8.05 23.13
C THR A 115 -10.32 -8.38 24.62
N ASP A 116 -9.74 -9.47 25.10
CA ASP A 116 -9.80 -9.85 26.51
C ASP A 116 -9.13 -8.80 27.41
N ILE A 117 -8.06 -8.15 26.97
CA ILE A 117 -7.39 -7.06 27.72
C ILE A 117 -8.19 -5.77 27.60
N ALA A 118 -8.63 -5.40 26.40
CA ALA A 118 -9.33 -4.14 26.13
C ALA A 118 -10.60 -3.98 27.00
N THR A 119 -11.37 -5.06 27.19
CA THR A 119 -12.59 -5.07 28.02
C THR A 119 -12.32 -4.88 29.52
N ARG A 120 -11.06 -5.04 29.97
CA ARG A 120 -10.61 -4.82 31.35
C ARG A 120 -10.07 -3.42 31.61
N ILE A 121 -10.00 -2.57 30.60
CA ILE A 121 -9.50 -1.20 30.74
C ILE A 121 -10.69 -0.25 30.93
N ASP A 122 -10.70 0.45 32.07
CA ASP A 122 -11.65 1.49 32.39
C ASP A 122 -11.17 2.85 31.85
N SER A 123 -12.12 3.72 31.52
CA SER A 123 -11.86 5.11 31.13
C SER A 123 -12.90 6.03 31.77
N ASP A 124 -12.63 7.33 31.75
CA ASP A 124 -13.61 8.32 32.17
C ASP A 124 -14.88 8.21 31.30
N ASP A 125 -16.04 8.30 31.93
CA ASP A 125 -17.37 8.16 31.31
C ASP A 125 -17.60 6.87 30.49
N ASP A 126 -16.85 5.81 30.82
CA ASP A 126 -16.92 4.49 30.18
C ASP A 126 -16.70 4.53 28.65
N GLU A 127 -15.96 5.54 28.17
CA GLU A 127 -15.77 5.81 26.74
C GLU A 127 -15.14 4.65 25.97
N ILE A 128 -14.13 3.98 26.54
CA ILE A 128 -13.52 2.77 25.97
C ILE A 128 -14.57 1.67 25.79
N GLN A 129 -15.40 1.40 26.79
CA GLN A 129 -16.39 0.33 26.71
C GLN A 129 -17.49 0.68 25.70
N ARG A 130 -17.88 1.96 25.59
CA ARG A 130 -18.80 2.43 24.55
C ARG A 130 -18.22 2.17 23.15
N ILE A 131 -16.95 2.54 22.90
CA ILE A 131 -16.29 2.29 21.61
C ILE A 131 -16.24 0.80 21.29
N LEU A 132 -15.88 -0.05 22.26
CA LEU A 132 -15.85 -1.50 22.08
C LEU A 132 -17.26 -2.06 21.81
N ALA A 133 -18.29 -1.55 22.48
CA ALA A 133 -19.69 -1.96 22.28
C ALA A 133 -20.23 -1.54 20.91
N GLU A 134 -19.73 -0.43 20.34
CA GLU A 134 -20.01 0.03 18.98
C GLU A 134 -19.23 -0.75 17.90
N GLY A 135 -18.39 -1.72 18.30
CA GLY A 135 -17.58 -2.55 17.41
C GLY A 135 -16.20 -1.97 17.07
N GLY A 136 -15.81 -0.86 17.71
CA GLY A 136 -14.46 -0.31 17.61
C GLY A 136 -13.42 -1.17 18.32
N GLN A 137 -12.15 -0.83 18.11
CA GLN A 137 -11.01 -1.52 18.74
C GLN A 137 -10.07 -0.51 19.41
N LEU A 138 -9.31 -1.00 20.40
CA LEU A 138 -8.18 -0.27 20.95
C LEU A 138 -6.91 -0.71 20.21
N TYR A 139 -6.02 0.23 19.97
CA TYR A 139 -4.76 -0.01 19.30
C TYR A 139 -3.59 0.49 20.15
N TYR A 140 -2.42 -0.12 19.96
CA TYR A 140 -1.15 0.29 20.52
C TYR A 140 -0.09 0.37 19.42
N SER A 141 0.97 1.13 19.66
CA SER A 141 2.09 1.22 18.71
C SER A 141 2.94 -0.06 18.78
N SER A 142 3.24 -0.64 17.62
CA SER A 142 4.25 -1.68 17.51
C SER A 142 5.58 -1.18 18.10
N PRO A 143 6.32 -2.03 18.85
CA PRO A 143 7.70 -1.72 19.25
C PRO A 143 8.65 -1.54 18.07
N MET A 144 8.27 -2.04 16.88
CA MET A 144 9.15 -2.15 15.70
C MET A 144 8.86 -1.13 14.58
N ALA A 145 7.97 -0.17 14.81
CA ALA A 145 7.42 0.67 13.75
C ALA A 145 8.50 1.30 12.84
N THR A 146 8.36 1.10 11.52
CA THR A 146 9.07 1.77 10.39
C THR A 146 10.56 1.44 10.15
N THR A 147 11.06 0.27 10.57
CA THR A 147 12.51 -0.04 10.45
C THR A 147 12.98 -0.69 9.13
N SER A 148 12.20 -0.58 8.04
CA SER A 148 12.45 -1.15 6.68
C SER A 148 11.83 -2.53 6.42
N PHE A 149 11.88 -2.97 5.16
CA PHE A 149 11.15 -4.12 4.59
C PHE A 149 11.49 -5.52 5.19
N GLU A 150 12.47 -5.66 6.09
CA GLU A 150 12.96 -6.98 6.52
C GLU A 150 13.08 -7.11 8.06
N GLU A 151 12.05 -7.70 8.66
CA GLU A 151 11.90 -7.83 10.12
C GLU A 151 12.84 -8.88 10.76
N THR A 152 13.36 -9.80 9.96
CA THR A 152 14.27 -10.90 10.39
C THR A 152 15.56 -10.38 11.00
N HIS A 153 15.97 -9.16 10.67
CA HIS A 153 17.22 -8.56 11.14
C HIS A 153 17.04 -7.56 12.27
N LEU A 154 15.82 -7.40 12.79
CA LEU A 154 15.57 -6.44 13.86
C LEU A 154 16.10 -6.95 15.20
N ALA A 155 16.92 -6.11 15.81
CA ALA A 155 17.40 -6.33 17.17
C ALA A 155 16.22 -6.26 18.13
N ALA A 156 16.24 -7.11 19.17
CA ALA A 156 15.30 -6.98 20.27
C ALA A 156 15.39 -5.56 20.83
N ALA A 157 14.24 -4.89 20.96
CA ALA A 157 14.16 -3.56 21.53
C ALA A 157 13.63 -3.68 22.97
N PRO A 158 14.14 -2.87 23.92
CA PRO A 158 13.51 -2.80 25.22
C PRO A 158 12.08 -2.23 25.09
N PRO A 159 11.14 -2.63 25.96
CA PRO A 159 9.82 -2.02 26.00
C PRO A 159 9.93 -0.50 26.10
N ASN A 160 9.20 0.20 25.25
CA ASN A 160 9.20 1.66 25.23
C ASN A 160 7.95 2.19 25.94
N GLU A 161 8.01 3.43 26.43
CA GLU A 161 6.84 4.03 27.07
C GLU A 161 5.69 4.30 26.11
N THR A 162 5.93 4.33 24.79
CA THR A 162 4.88 4.51 23.79
C THR A 162 3.95 3.31 23.69
N GLN A 163 4.35 2.11 24.12
CA GLN A 163 3.45 0.95 24.24
C GLN A 163 2.41 1.09 25.37
N ARG A 164 2.63 1.99 26.34
CA ARG A 164 1.63 2.36 27.34
C ARG A 164 0.61 3.35 26.82
N LEU A 165 0.81 3.88 25.61
CA LEU A 165 -0.17 4.65 24.91
C LEU A 165 -1.08 3.69 24.14
N ILE A 166 -2.37 3.71 24.47
CA ILE A 166 -3.41 3.08 23.67
C ILE A 166 -4.27 4.16 23.04
N PHE A 167 -4.94 3.84 21.95
CA PHE A 167 -5.90 4.75 21.34
C PHE A 167 -6.99 4.02 20.61
N ALA A 168 -8.04 4.75 20.28
CA ALA A 168 -9.14 4.29 19.46
C ALA A 168 -9.49 5.36 18.44
N VAL A 169 -10.14 4.93 17.36
CA VAL A 169 -10.77 5.83 16.41
C VAL A 169 -12.27 5.84 16.70
N SER A 170 -12.82 6.98 17.10
CA SER A 170 -14.24 7.19 17.35
C SER A 170 -14.88 7.94 16.17
N GLY A 171 -16.17 7.65 15.93
CA GLY A 171 -16.92 8.13 14.78
C GLY A 171 -17.28 6.97 13.84
N TYR A 172 -18.29 7.18 12.99
CA TYR A 172 -18.73 6.16 12.04
C TYR A 172 -17.60 5.80 11.07
N ALA A 173 -17.35 4.50 10.90
CA ALA A 173 -16.46 4.01 9.86
C ALA A 173 -16.95 4.51 8.50
N GLN A 174 -16.04 4.94 7.63
CA GLN A 174 -16.41 5.42 6.30
C GLN A 174 -16.53 4.27 5.29
N ASN A 175 -16.93 3.08 5.78
CA ASN A 175 -17.19 1.83 5.02
C ASN A 175 -18.13 1.98 3.81
N ASN A 176 -18.70 3.16 3.59
CA ASN A 176 -19.49 3.53 2.42
C ASN A 176 -18.62 4.14 1.31
N SER A 177 -17.30 3.93 1.27
CA SER A 177 -16.50 4.22 0.07
C SER A 177 -15.80 2.95 -0.45
N VAL A 178 -16.39 2.29 -1.46
CA VAL A 178 -15.76 1.22 -2.26
C VAL A 178 -14.67 1.85 -3.09
N TYR A 179 -13.48 1.95 -2.52
CA TYR A 179 -12.35 2.56 -3.22
C TYR A 179 -11.84 1.69 -4.38
N ILE A 180 -11.91 0.37 -4.20
CA ILE A 180 -11.47 -0.61 -5.19
C ILE A 180 -12.69 -1.40 -5.58
N THR A 181 -13.16 -1.19 -6.82
CA THR A 181 -13.92 -2.25 -7.45
C THR A 181 -13.00 -3.46 -7.43
N PRO A 182 -13.47 -4.61 -6.98
CA PRO A 182 -12.59 -5.75 -6.87
C PRO A 182 -11.91 -6.13 -8.21
N GLN A 183 -12.37 -5.56 -9.36
CA GLN A 183 -11.91 -5.83 -10.72
C GLN A 183 -10.52 -5.27 -11.00
N LYS A 184 -10.23 -4.07 -10.48
CA LYS A 184 -9.02 -3.30 -10.78
C LYS A 184 -8.72 -2.33 -9.64
N ASN A 185 -7.44 -2.09 -9.35
CA ASN A 185 -7.01 -1.07 -8.37
C ASN A 185 -7.11 0.30 -9.03
N TRP A 186 -8.33 0.67 -9.41
CA TRP A 186 -8.63 1.90 -10.11
C TRP A 186 -8.90 3.03 -9.13
N PRO A 187 -8.33 4.23 -9.37
CA PRO A 187 -7.33 4.59 -10.39
C PRO A 187 -5.99 3.87 -10.16
N TYR A 188 -5.39 3.31 -11.23
CA TYR A 188 -4.09 2.68 -11.06
C TYR A 188 -2.98 3.73 -11.12
N ASN A 189 -2.29 3.85 -9.99
CA ASN A 189 -1.13 4.71 -9.85
C ASN A 189 0.12 3.97 -10.32
N VAL A 190 0.84 4.54 -11.27
CA VAL A 190 2.09 3.98 -11.82
C VAL A 190 3.19 5.04 -11.82
N PRO A 191 4.47 4.67 -11.61
CA PRO A 191 5.56 5.62 -11.78
C PRO A 191 5.48 6.24 -13.18
N TRP A 192 5.38 7.55 -13.28
CA TRP A 192 5.23 8.24 -14.55
C TRP A 192 6.55 8.89 -15.01
N PRO A 193 6.91 8.83 -16.29
CA PRO A 193 6.33 7.93 -17.31
C PRO A 193 6.64 6.46 -16.97
N SER A 194 5.66 5.57 -17.13
CA SER A 194 5.83 4.12 -16.89
C SER A 194 6.00 3.35 -18.19
N PRO A 195 6.65 2.17 -18.15
CA PRO A 195 6.48 1.20 -19.22
C PRO A 195 5.02 0.71 -19.26
N PRO A 196 4.62 -0.04 -20.30
CA PRO A 196 3.43 -0.88 -20.16
C PRO A 196 3.67 -1.84 -18.98
N MET A 197 2.84 -1.75 -17.95
CA MET A 197 3.01 -2.48 -16.68
C MET A 197 2.20 -3.77 -16.61
N HIS A 198 1.39 -4.01 -17.63
CA HIS A 198 0.43 -5.09 -17.74
C HIS A 198 1.18 -6.30 -18.29
N GLY A 199 1.56 -7.22 -17.41
CA GLY A 199 2.35 -8.41 -17.74
C GLY A 199 3.38 -8.81 -16.68
N LEU A 200 3.60 -7.98 -15.65
CA LEU A 200 4.43 -8.28 -14.49
C LEU A 200 3.64 -8.89 -13.32
N HIS A 201 2.47 -9.49 -13.58
CA HIS A 201 1.80 -10.28 -12.56
C HIS A 201 2.73 -11.40 -12.13
N SER A 202 3.13 -11.42 -10.85
CA SER A 202 3.80 -12.62 -10.36
C SER A 202 2.82 -13.79 -10.48
N LEU A 203 3.29 -14.94 -10.94
CA LEU A 203 2.44 -16.13 -11.10
C LEU A 203 1.78 -16.57 -9.79
N ASP A 204 2.26 -16.07 -8.65
CA ASP A 204 1.63 -16.26 -7.33
C ASP A 204 0.18 -15.76 -7.30
N TYR A 205 -0.20 -14.87 -8.23
CA TYR A 205 -1.56 -14.36 -8.40
C TYR A 205 -2.34 -15.00 -9.56
N LEU A 206 -1.68 -15.82 -10.38
CA LEU A 206 -2.36 -16.55 -11.45
C LEU A 206 -3.07 -17.81 -10.89
N PRO A 207 -4.17 -18.26 -11.52
CA PRO A 207 -4.92 -19.41 -11.02
C PRO A 207 -4.05 -20.68 -10.99
N ALA A 208 -4.17 -21.49 -9.92
CA ALA A 208 -3.62 -22.84 -9.91
C ALA A 208 -4.27 -23.68 -11.04
N GLY A 209 -3.55 -23.83 -12.16
CA GLY A 209 -4.03 -24.45 -13.40
C GLY A 209 -3.90 -23.59 -14.67
N SER A 210 -3.60 -22.28 -14.57
CA SER A 210 -2.96 -21.60 -15.71
C SER A 210 -1.65 -22.33 -15.95
N VAL A 211 -1.36 -22.73 -17.19
CA VAL A 211 -0.14 -23.46 -17.56
C VAL A 211 1.01 -22.85 -16.76
N GLU A 212 1.59 -23.63 -15.84
CA GLU A 212 2.68 -23.22 -14.97
C GLU A 212 3.81 -22.71 -15.86
N VAL A 213 3.83 -21.41 -16.11
CA VAL A 213 5.05 -20.74 -16.51
C VAL A 213 5.77 -20.60 -15.19
N ASN A 214 6.60 -21.58 -14.84
CA ASN A 214 7.22 -21.63 -13.53
C ASN A 214 8.25 -20.49 -13.45
N THR A 215 7.87 -19.35 -12.88
CA THR A 215 8.77 -18.21 -12.71
C THR A 215 8.74 -17.73 -11.27
N ILE A 216 9.83 -18.05 -10.57
CA ILE A 216 10.34 -17.33 -9.40
C ILE A 216 9.47 -17.47 -8.14
N GLY A 217 9.60 -18.62 -7.48
CA GLY A 217 9.67 -18.63 -6.03
C GLY A 217 11.05 -18.17 -5.59
N ALA A 218 11.22 -16.89 -5.26
CA ALA A 218 12.33 -16.45 -4.43
C ALA A 218 12.12 -17.06 -3.03
N GLY A 219 12.65 -18.26 -2.79
CA GLY A 219 12.73 -18.81 -1.43
C GLY A 219 12.46 -20.30 -1.22
N SER A 220 12.19 -21.10 -2.25
CA SER A 220 12.23 -22.56 -2.09
C SER A 220 12.98 -23.24 -3.23
N PRO A 221 14.20 -23.76 -2.97
CA PRO A 221 14.90 -24.59 -3.93
C PRO A 221 14.20 -25.93 -3.98
N VAL A 222 13.16 -26.07 -4.80
CA VAL A 222 12.79 -27.40 -5.31
C VAL A 222 13.89 -27.78 -6.29
N ALA A 223 14.99 -28.30 -5.76
CA ALA A 223 16.14 -28.75 -6.52
C ALA A 223 15.67 -29.79 -7.56
N GLY A 224 15.86 -29.48 -8.86
CA GLY A 224 15.72 -30.45 -9.95
C GLY A 224 14.63 -30.19 -10.99
N LEU A 225 13.84 -29.10 -10.91
CA LEU A 225 12.91 -28.74 -11.98
C LEU A 225 13.51 -27.64 -12.88
N PRO A 226 13.73 -27.89 -14.18
CA PRO A 226 14.18 -26.86 -15.10
C PRO A 226 13.11 -25.77 -15.23
N ILE A 227 13.48 -24.54 -14.87
CA ILE A 227 12.66 -23.34 -15.00
C ILE A 227 12.40 -23.10 -16.49
N ARG A 228 11.12 -23.16 -16.92
CA ARG A 228 10.72 -22.92 -18.32
C ARG A 228 9.76 -21.76 -18.39
N TYR A 229 10.22 -20.67 -18.98
CA TYR A 229 9.36 -19.59 -19.42
C TYR A 229 8.69 -20.01 -20.74
N HIS A 230 7.46 -20.51 -20.67
CA HIS A 230 6.63 -20.70 -21.86
C HIS A 230 6.12 -19.35 -22.37
N TRP A 231 6.95 -18.66 -23.15
CA TRP A 231 6.47 -17.69 -24.12
C TRP A 231 5.59 -18.43 -25.14
N PRO A 232 4.46 -17.89 -25.62
CA PRO A 232 3.77 -18.50 -26.73
C PRO A 232 4.65 -18.30 -27.96
N LYS A 233 4.92 -19.38 -28.69
CA LYS A 233 5.47 -19.30 -30.04
C LYS A 233 4.57 -18.32 -30.80
N ALA A 234 5.08 -17.16 -31.21
CA ALA A 234 4.37 -16.29 -32.14
C ALA A 234 3.96 -17.22 -33.29
N ALA A 235 2.66 -17.47 -33.42
CA ALA A 235 2.16 -18.34 -34.46
C ALA A 235 2.45 -17.63 -35.78
N GLY A 236 3.60 -17.93 -36.38
CA GLY A 236 4.03 -17.49 -37.71
C GLY A 236 3.16 -18.08 -38.82
N THR A 237 1.93 -18.46 -38.52
CA THR A 237 0.91 -18.90 -39.44
C THR A 237 -0.33 -18.07 -39.17
N ALA A 238 -0.53 -17.08 -40.03
CA ALA A 238 -1.79 -16.38 -40.21
C ALA A 238 -2.94 -17.41 -40.19
N GLY A 239 -3.76 -17.40 -39.13
CA GLY A 239 -4.96 -18.25 -39.09
C GLY A 239 -5.40 -18.81 -37.75
N ILE A 240 -4.60 -18.74 -36.68
CA ILE A 240 -5.07 -19.20 -35.36
C ILE A 240 -5.48 -18.00 -34.50
N ALA A 241 -6.73 -17.58 -34.70
CA ALA A 241 -7.52 -16.91 -33.68
C ALA A 241 -7.84 -17.92 -32.56
N ALA A 242 -6.83 -18.39 -31.82
CA ALA A 242 -7.06 -19.20 -30.62
C ALA A 242 -7.65 -18.26 -29.55
N PRO A 243 -8.92 -18.44 -29.12
CA PRO A 243 -9.61 -17.52 -28.22
C PRO A 243 -9.08 -17.50 -26.77
N GLY A 244 -7.84 -17.95 -26.51
CA GLY A 244 -7.36 -18.27 -25.16
C GLY A 244 -5.99 -17.71 -24.75
N TYR A 245 -5.30 -16.96 -25.61
CA TYR A 245 -3.92 -16.52 -25.36
C TYR A 245 -3.73 -14.99 -25.32
N HIS A 246 -4.74 -14.26 -24.81
CA HIS A 246 -4.71 -12.81 -24.57
C HIS A 246 -4.05 -12.41 -23.23
N GLY A 247 -3.17 -13.26 -22.70
CA GLY A 247 -2.80 -13.22 -21.26
C GLY A 247 -1.69 -12.24 -20.85
N TYR A 248 -0.98 -11.59 -21.77
CA TYR A 248 0.27 -10.90 -21.40
C TYR A 248 0.15 -9.39 -21.24
N CYS A 249 -0.83 -8.76 -21.89
CA CYS A 249 -1.09 -7.33 -21.77
C CYS A 249 -2.58 -7.14 -22.08
N TRP A 250 -3.41 -7.04 -21.05
CA TRP A 250 -4.87 -6.93 -21.21
C TRP A 250 -5.28 -5.80 -22.14
N GLU A 251 -4.49 -4.72 -22.09
CA GLU A 251 -4.61 -3.57 -22.94
C GLU A 251 -4.60 -3.90 -24.44
N ALA A 252 -3.92 -4.97 -24.87
CA ALA A 252 -3.91 -5.46 -26.25
C ALA A 252 -5.29 -5.88 -26.79
N THR A 253 -6.24 -6.18 -25.90
CA THR A 253 -7.57 -6.67 -26.28
C THR A 253 -8.44 -5.54 -26.82
N SER A 254 -8.23 -4.33 -26.32
CA SER A 254 -8.99 -3.11 -26.62
C SER A 254 -8.17 -2.10 -27.40
N ASP A 255 -6.84 -2.17 -27.28
CA ASP A 255 -5.86 -1.46 -28.08
C ASP A 255 -4.83 -2.46 -28.62
N PRO A 256 -5.07 -3.09 -29.79
CA PRO A 256 -4.15 -4.09 -30.34
C PRO A 256 -2.75 -3.53 -30.67
N ASP A 257 -2.61 -2.22 -30.84
CA ASP A 257 -1.32 -1.59 -31.17
C ASP A 257 -0.40 -1.54 -29.95
N ILE A 258 -0.95 -1.49 -28.72
CA ILE A 258 -0.13 -1.46 -27.51
C ILE A 258 0.68 -2.74 -27.31
N ALA A 259 0.16 -3.86 -27.81
CA ALA A 259 0.85 -5.14 -27.79
C ALA A 259 2.23 -5.02 -28.44
N LYS A 260 2.35 -4.17 -29.47
CA LYS A 260 3.58 -3.96 -30.23
C LYS A 260 4.60 -3.11 -29.49
N VAL A 261 4.15 -2.22 -28.61
CA VAL A 261 5.01 -1.47 -27.69
C VAL A 261 5.56 -2.40 -26.61
N PHE A 262 4.77 -3.38 -26.18
CA PHE A 262 5.20 -4.37 -25.19
C PHE A 262 6.18 -5.37 -25.79
N PHE A 263 5.78 -5.99 -26.91
CA PHE A 263 6.57 -6.94 -27.67
C PHE A 263 6.10 -7.04 -29.12
N SER A 264 7.02 -6.80 -30.06
CA SER A 264 6.80 -7.03 -31.49
C SER A 264 8.07 -7.57 -32.14
N LYS A 265 7.99 -7.87 -33.43
CA LYS A 265 9.15 -8.10 -34.30
C LYS A 265 9.13 -7.11 -35.45
N ASP A 266 10.30 -6.58 -35.80
CA ASP A 266 10.47 -5.79 -37.02
C ASP A 266 10.46 -6.67 -38.28
N ALA A 267 10.53 -6.06 -39.47
CA ALA A 267 10.60 -6.77 -40.74
C ALA A 267 11.83 -7.70 -40.89
N SER A 268 12.88 -7.49 -40.08
CA SER A 268 14.06 -8.35 -40.00
C SER A 268 13.95 -9.39 -38.88
N LEU A 269 12.76 -9.56 -38.30
CA LEU A 269 12.44 -10.46 -37.19
C LEU A 269 13.12 -10.11 -35.86
N ASN A 270 13.76 -8.94 -35.76
CA ASN A 270 14.36 -8.51 -34.51
C ASN A 270 13.27 -8.17 -33.49
N PRO A 271 13.42 -8.56 -32.22
CA PRO A 271 12.46 -8.21 -31.20
C PRO A 271 12.51 -6.71 -30.89
N CYS A 272 11.34 -6.08 -30.84
CA CYS A 272 11.13 -4.69 -30.48
C CYS A 272 10.17 -4.57 -29.28
N GLY A 273 10.25 -3.46 -28.56
CA GLY A 273 9.35 -3.15 -27.44
C GLY A 273 10.03 -3.16 -26.06
N PHE A 274 9.21 -3.08 -25.02
CA PHE A 274 9.65 -2.99 -23.63
C PHE A 274 10.26 -4.30 -23.09
N LEU A 275 9.68 -5.46 -23.42
CA LEU A 275 10.18 -6.75 -22.91
C LEU A 275 11.62 -7.04 -23.39
N PRO A 276 11.93 -6.93 -24.71
CA PRO A 276 13.30 -7.16 -25.18
C PRO A 276 14.33 -6.20 -24.57
N TYR A 277 13.91 -4.97 -24.27
CA TYR A 277 14.71 -4.01 -23.52
C TYR A 277 14.96 -4.43 -22.07
N SER A 278 13.92 -4.86 -21.34
CA SER A 278 14.00 -5.11 -19.90
C SER A 278 14.72 -6.41 -19.55
N TYR A 279 14.56 -7.44 -20.38
CA TYR A 279 15.06 -8.79 -20.07
C TYR A 279 16.37 -9.13 -20.78
N GLY A 280 16.77 -8.35 -21.80
CA GLY A 280 18.04 -8.52 -22.48
C GLY A 280 18.11 -9.75 -23.36
N ARG A 281 18.01 -9.54 -24.68
CA ARG A 281 18.23 -10.49 -25.79
C ARG A 281 17.08 -11.45 -26.11
N GLU A 282 17.11 -11.95 -27.35
CA GLU A 282 16.14 -12.92 -27.88
C GLU A 282 16.18 -14.20 -27.05
N PRO A 283 15.03 -14.85 -26.78
CA PRO A 283 15.03 -16.29 -26.64
C PRO A 283 15.58 -16.85 -27.96
N ASP A 284 16.87 -17.19 -27.98
CA ASP A 284 17.49 -17.93 -29.08
C ASP A 284 16.57 -19.11 -29.43
N ASP A 285 16.49 -19.48 -30.71
CA ASP A 285 15.52 -20.43 -31.30
C ASP A 285 15.40 -21.83 -30.63
N GLY A 286 16.18 -22.10 -29.59
CA GLY A 286 15.93 -23.13 -28.58
C GLY A 286 15.57 -22.52 -27.22
N TRP A 287 14.28 -22.59 -26.87
CA TRP A 287 13.51 -22.37 -25.63
C TRP A 287 14.14 -22.57 -24.22
N VAL A 288 15.45 -22.50 -24.07
CA VAL A 288 16.15 -22.68 -22.79
C VAL A 288 16.95 -21.41 -22.50
N GLU A 289 16.24 -20.35 -22.13
CA GLU A 289 16.86 -19.24 -21.44
C GLU A 289 16.71 -19.43 -19.94
N THR A 290 17.82 -19.81 -19.31
CA THR A 290 18.12 -19.40 -17.94
C THR A 290 18.17 -17.89 -17.91
N PHE A 291 17.19 -17.27 -17.23
CA PHE A 291 17.27 -15.84 -16.89
C PHE A 291 18.65 -15.54 -16.27
N PRO A 292 19.29 -14.41 -16.60
CA PRO A 292 20.56 -13.98 -15.99
C PRO A 292 20.48 -13.73 -14.47
N GLY A 293 19.30 -13.90 -13.85
CA GLY A 293 19.08 -13.83 -12.41
C GLY A 293 18.64 -15.15 -11.78
N GLY A 294 18.49 -16.23 -12.55
CA GLY A 294 18.41 -17.56 -11.97
C GLY A 294 19.77 -17.88 -11.38
N LEU A 295 19.81 -18.35 -10.12
CA LEU A 295 20.98 -19.02 -9.59
C LEU A 295 21.50 -19.95 -10.69
N HIS A 296 22.74 -19.77 -11.12
CA HIS A 296 23.38 -20.77 -11.96
C HIS A 296 23.18 -22.15 -11.29
N PRO A 297 23.16 -23.26 -12.04
CA PRO A 297 23.04 -24.60 -11.43
C PRO A 297 24.06 -24.88 -10.31
N ASP A 298 25.12 -24.07 -10.21
CA ASP A 298 26.14 -24.10 -9.16
C ASP A 298 25.85 -23.22 -7.92
N GLY A 299 24.71 -22.52 -7.86
CA GLY A 299 24.34 -21.63 -6.76
C GLY A 299 25.00 -20.26 -6.78
N SER A 300 25.75 -19.90 -7.82
CA SER A 300 26.24 -18.53 -7.97
C SER A 300 25.11 -17.62 -8.44
N ALA A 301 24.81 -16.60 -7.63
CA ALA A 301 24.01 -15.48 -8.09
C ALA A 301 24.84 -14.75 -9.16
N SER A 302 24.38 -14.79 -10.40
CA SER A 302 24.82 -13.80 -11.40
C SER A 302 24.36 -12.44 -10.87
N THR A 303 25.26 -11.74 -10.18
CA THR A 303 25.07 -10.36 -9.74
C THR A 303 25.08 -9.38 -10.91
N THR A 304 25.38 -9.87 -12.11
CA THR A 304 25.21 -9.13 -13.35
C THR A 304 23.75 -9.27 -13.79
N GLY A 305 22.91 -8.32 -13.36
CA GLY A 305 21.64 -8.05 -14.04
C GLY A 305 21.85 -7.89 -15.56
N PRO A 306 20.78 -7.89 -16.38
CA PRO A 306 20.84 -7.96 -17.85
C PRO A 306 21.98 -7.08 -18.40
N ASN A 307 23.09 -7.76 -18.73
CA ASN A 307 24.37 -7.23 -19.18
C ASN A 307 24.65 -5.75 -18.91
N ASP A 308 25.08 -5.40 -17.68
CA ASP A 308 25.82 -4.15 -17.43
C ASP A 308 27.13 -4.05 -18.25
N SER A 309 27.53 -5.13 -18.94
CA SER A 309 28.71 -5.20 -19.79
C SER A 309 28.48 -4.91 -21.27
N SER A 310 27.23 -4.94 -21.78
CA SER A 310 26.99 -4.66 -23.20
C SER A 310 26.67 -3.19 -23.40
N THR A 311 27.63 -2.39 -23.86
CA THR A 311 27.43 -0.98 -24.25
C THR A 311 26.51 -0.78 -25.48
N ASP A 312 25.68 -1.77 -25.81
CA ASP A 312 24.84 -1.77 -27.01
C ASP A 312 23.46 -1.13 -26.74
N PRO A 313 23.18 0.07 -27.30
CA PRO A 313 21.89 0.72 -27.15
C PRO A 313 20.79 0.11 -28.04
N SER A 314 21.06 -0.95 -28.82
CA SER A 314 20.15 -1.49 -29.85
C SER A 314 18.75 -1.81 -29.32
N ASN A 315 18.62 -2.44 -28.16
CA ASN A 315 17.31 -2.76 -27.58
C ASN A 315 16.55 -1.51 -27.11
N ALA A 316 17.25 -0.52 -26.55
CA ALA A 316 16.64 0.77 -26.17
C ALA A 316 16.18 1.54 -27.42
N ILE A 317 16.97 1.53 -28.50
CA ILE A 317 16.58 2.10 -29.80
C ILE A 317 15.33 1.39 -30.34
N ARG A 318 15.29 0.06 -30.32
CA ARG A 318 14.12 -0.73 -30.77
C ARG A 318 12.88 -0.49 -29.94
N TYR A 319 13.03 -0.22 -28.64
CA TYR A 319 11.91 0.19 -27.82
C TYR A 319 11.38 1.57 -28.22
N VAL A 320 12.27 2.54 -28.45
CA VAL A 320 11.86 3.86 -28.97
C VAL A 320 11.20 3.75 -30.34
N GLN A 321 11.69 2.87 -31.22
CA GLN A 321 11.06 2.59 -32.52
C GLN A 321 9.61 2.08 -32.36
N ALA A 322 9.39 1.15 -31.44
CA ALA A 322 8.05 0.63 -31.16
C ALA A 322 7.12 1.72 -30.58
N ALA A 323 7.63 2.56 -29.68
CA ALA A 323 6.87 3.68 -29.12
C ALA A 323 6.53 4.76 -30.16
N LEU A 324 7.47 5.08 -31.06
CA LEU A 324 7.25 6.01 -32.18
C LEU A 324 6.25 5.45 -33.21
N TRP A 325 6.34 4.16 -33.52
CA TRP A 325 5.35 3.47 -34.35
C TRP A 325 3.95 3.58 -33.74
N TYR A 326 3.82 3.35 -32.44
CA TYR A 326 2.56 3.48 -31.72
C TYR A 326 2.03 4.93 -31.73
N CYS A 327 2.90 5.93 -31.59
CA CYS A 327 2.51 7.33 -31.72
C CYS A 327 1.91 7.64 -33.11
N GLU A 328 2.50 7.12 -34.20
CA GLU A 328 1.97 7.27 -35.55
C GLU A 328 0.60 6.60 -35.70
N GLN A 329 0.41 5.39 -35.16
CA GLN A 329 -0.88 4.69 -35.23
C GLN A 329 -1.98 5.39 -34.43
N LYS A 330 -1.65 5.96 -33.27
CA LYS A 330 -2.63 6.61 -32.39
C LYS A 330 -2.94 8.04 -32.74
N LEU A 331 -2.00 8.73 -33.37
CA LEU A 331 -2.09 10.16 -33.68
C LEU A 331 -1.75 10.41 -35.16
N PRO A 332 -2.47 9.77 -36.11
CA PRO A 332 -2.14 9.83 -37.53
C PRO A 332 -2.19 11.28 -38.02
N GLY A 333 -1.15 11.70 -38.74
CA GLY A 333 -1.03 13.06 -39.28
C GLY A 333 -0.63 14.14 -38.26
N ASN A 334 -0.44 13.79 -36.98
CA ASN A 334 -0.02 14.71 -35.93
C ASN A 334 1.48 14.52 -35.59
N THR A 335 2.33 14.53 -36.61
CA THR A 335 3.78 14.30 -36.46
C THR A 335 4.45 15.38 -35.61
N THR A 336 3.96 16.62 -35.65
CA THR A 336 4.48 17.73 -34.84
C THR A 336 4.30 17.53 -33.34
N PHE A 337 3.34 16.70 -32.93
CA PHE A 337 3.05 16.42 -31.53
C PHE A 337 4.13 15.55 -30.89
N TRP A 338 4.57 14.49 -31.57
CA TRP A 338 5.54 13.52 -31.03
C TRP A 338 6.92 13.57 -31.71
N ASN A 339 7.09 14.38 -32.75
CA ASN A 339 8.35 14.67 -33.44
C ASN A 339 8.46 16.16 -33.77
N PRO A 340 8.62 17.04 -32.76
CA PRO A 340 8.78 18.47 -32.98
C PRO A 340 10.18 18.80 -33.53
N ALA A 341 10.27 19.71 -34.50
CA ALA A 341 11.55 20.13 -35.08
C ALA A 341 12.49 20.79 -34.05
N PHE A 342 11.92 21.52 -33.08
CA PHE A 342 12.60 22.05 -31.89
C PHE A 342 11.57 22.06 -30.76
N PRO A 343 11.64 21.14 -29.78
CA PRO A 343 10.64 21.10 -28.73
C PRO A 343 10.69 22.38 -27.89
N THR A 344 9.65 23.20 -28.02
CA THR A 344 9.34 24.28 -27.07
C THR A 344 8.68 23.68 -25.83
N THR A 345 8.35 24.54 -24.86
CA THR A 345 7.58 24.21 -23.65
C THR A 345 6.51 23.17 -23.90
N ALA A 346 6.39 22.19 -22.99
CA ALA A 346 5.40 21.12 -23.09
C ALA A 346 3.99 21.69 -23.38
N GLY A 347 3.47 21.38 -24.56
CA GLY A 347 2.15 21.84 -25.01
C GLY A 347 1.01 21.12 -24.29
N ASP A 348 -0.19 21.66 -24.47
CA ASP A 348 -1.46 21.05 -24.06
C ASP A 348 -1.84 19.88 -24.99
N PHE A 349 -3.03 19.30 -24.84
CA PHE A 349 -3.63 18.44 -25.86
C PHE A 349 -3.63 19.14 -27.22
N GLU A 350 -3.42 18.39 -28.29
CA GLU A 350 -3.45 18.96 -29.64
C GLU A 350 -4.82 19.61 -29.92
N GLY A 351 -4.79 20.83 -30.46
CA GLY A 351 -6.01 21.56 -30.80
C GLY A 351 -6.93 20.76 -31.72
N GLY A 352 -8.22 20.69 -31.38
CA GLY A 352 -9.21 19.94 -32.16
C GLY A 352 -9.31 18.44 -31.83
N THR A 353 -8.46 17.92 -30.92
CA THR A 353 -8.63 16.55 -30.42
C THR A 353 -9.93 16.46 -29.61
N ALA A 354 -10.84 15.60 -30.04
CA ALA A 354 -12.07 15.32 -29.30
C ALA A 354 -11.73 14.84 -27.88
N MET A 355 -12.53 15.22 -26.89
CA MET A 355 -12.32 14.82 -25.49
C MET A 355 -12.11 13.30 -25.38
N ALA A 356 -12.92 12.54 -26.11
CA ALA A 356 -12.89 11.09 -26.13
C ALA A 356 -11.62 10.48 -26.74
N ASP A 357 -10.79 11.25 -27.44
CA ASP A 357 -9.54 10.80 -28.04
C ASP A 357 -8.29 11.29 -27.29
N ARG A 358 -8.45 12.13 -26.25
CA ARG A 358 -7.32 12.70 -25.49
C ARG A 358 -6.48 11.65 -24.77
N TRP A 359 -7.07 10.53 -24.37
CA TRP A 359 -6.34 9.40 -23.76
C TRP A 359 -5.26 8.83 -24.69
N LYS A 360 -5.48 8.85 -26.02
CA LYS A 360 -4.51 8.36 -27.01
C LYS A 360 -3.21 9.15 -26.93
N GLN A 361 -3.31 10.46 -26.72
CA GLN A 361 -2.17 11.34 -26.51
C GLN A 361 -1.45 11.04 -25.19
N VAL A 362 -2.20 10.76 -24.13
CA VAL A 362 -1.61 10.38 -22.83
C VAL A 362 -0.83 9.07 -22.94
N GLN A 363 -1.43 8.00 -23.49
CA GLN A 363 -0.77 6.70 -23.64
C GLN A 363 0.41 6.75 -24.63
N ALA A 364 0.27 7.43 -25.76
CA ALA A 364 1.36 7.59 -26.72
C ALA A 364 2.56 8.31 -26.08
N MET A 365 2.33 9.41 -25.35
CA MET A 365 3.41 10.14 -24.68
C MET A 365 3.98 9.41 -23.47
N ARG A 366 3.16 8.64 -22.73
CA ARG A 366 3.65 7.74 -21.68
C ARG A 366 4.73 6.81 -22.20
N PHE A 367 4.41 6.03 -23.24
CA PHE A 367 5.33 5.02 -23.76
C PHE A 367 6.52 5.65 -24.47
N LEU A 368 6.32 6.71 -25.26
CA LEU A 368 7.42 7.40 -25.90
C LEU A 368 8.36 8.04 -24.89
N SER A 369 7.82 8.70 -23.86
CA SER A 369 8.63 9.30 -22.80
C SER A 369 9.41 8.24 -22.04
N HIS A 370 8.78 7.14 -21.64
CA HIS A 370 9.48 6.06 -20.94
C HIS A 370 10.57 5.45 -21.83
N ALA A 371 10.25 5.06 -23.07
CA ALA A 371 11.20 4.50 -24.01
C ALA A 371 12.37 5.46 -24.28
N ALA A 372 12.12 6.75 -24.47
CA ALA A 372 13.17 7.74 -24.67
C ALA A 372 14.06 7.89 -23.43
N SER A 373 13.50 7.87 -22.22
CA SER A 373 14.27 7.88 -20.98
C SER A 373 15.19 6.68 -20.84
N THR A 374 14.83 5.50 -21.38
CA THR A 374 15.73 4.33 -21.34
C THR A 374 17.06 4.55 -22.08
N LEU A 375 17.09 5.45 -23.07
CA LEU A 375 18.31 5.77 -23.81
C LEU A 375 19.39 6.40 -22.92
N THR A 376 19.01 7.10 -21.84
CA THR A 376 20.00 7.76 -20.96
C THR A 376 20.85 6.78 -20.17
N ARG A 377 20.43 5.51 -20.06
CA ARG A 377 21.26 4.45 -19.49
C ARG A 377 22.44 4.10 -20.39
N TRP A 378 22.25 4.15 -21.70
CA TRP A 378 23.20 3.63 -22.69
C TRP A 378 23.96 4.71 -23.45
N ILE A 379 23.37 5.89 -23.57
CA ILE A 379 23.89 6.99 -24.38
C ILE A 379 24.24 8.16 -23.46
N PRO A 380 25.53 8.59 -23.43
CA PRO A 380 25.93 9.73 -22.63
C PRO A 380 25.14 10.99 -22.99
N TYR A 381 24.79 11.78 -21.97
CA TYR A 381 24.06 13.04 -22.15
C TYR A 381 24.75 13.99 -23.15
N GLY A 382 26.09 14.05 -23.15
CA GLY A 382 26.86 14.86 -24.10
C GLY A 382 26.59 14.50 -25.57
N THR A 383 26.43 13.20 -25.89
CA THR A 383 26.09 12.72 -27.23
C THR A 383 24.64 13.10 -27.58
N LEU A 384 23.69 12.87 -26.67
CA LEU A 384 22.28 13.26 -26.87
C LEU A 384 22.10 14.77 -27.05
N ASN A 385 22.91 15.58 -26.36
CA ASN A 385 22.82 17.04 -26.41
C ASN A 385 23.49 17.64 -27.66
N SER A 386 24.56 17.02 -28.18
CA SER A 386 25.33 17.56 -29.31
C SER A 386 24.88 17.00 -30.66
N THR A 387 25.07 15.70 -30.88
CA THR A 387 24.79 15.04 -32.16
C THR A 387 23.40 14.40 -32.20
N GLY A 388 22.89 13.99 -31.03
CA GLY A 388 21.75 13.10 -30.93
C GLY A 388 22.10 11.67 -31.34
N ILE A 389 21.06 10.82 -31.37
CA ILE A 389 21.12 9.47 -31.93
C ILE A 389 20.05 9.31 -33.00
N THR A 390 20.39 8.67 -34.10
CA THR A 390 19.43 8.33 -35.15
C THR A 390 18.58 7.13 -34.69
N ILE A 391 17.27 7.31 -34.67
CA ILE A 391 16.27 6.26 -34.49
C ILE A 391 15.76 5.89 -35.88
N PRO A 392 16.14 4.73 -36.43
CA PRO A 392 15.67 4.30 -37.75
C PRO A 392 14.16 4.07 -37.76
N SER A 393 13.54 4.17 -38.93
CA SER A 393 12.16 3.70 -39.09
C SER A 393 12.07 2.19 -38.84
N ALA A 394 10.96 1.73 -38.28
CA ALA A 394 10.67 0.32 -38.08
C ALA A 394 9.33 -0.05 -38.73
N VAL A 395 9.24 -1.27 -39.27
CA VAL A 395 7.99 -1.84 -39.79
C VAL A 395 7.54 -2.88 -38.79
N LEU A 396 6.43 -2.63 -38.09
CA LEU A 396 5.83 -3.57 -37.13
C LEU A 396 4.50 -4.05 -37.72
N ASP A 397 4.27 -5.36 -37.71
CA ASP A 397 3.07 -5.98 -38.30
C ASP A 397 2.81 -5.58 -39.76
N GLY A 398 3.88 -5.36 -40.53
CA GLY A 398 3.77 -4.92 -41.93
C GLY A 398 3.35 -3.45 -42.11
N VAL A 399 3.17 -2.69 -41.03
CA VAL A 399 2.86 -1.27 -41.06
C VAL A 399 4.14 -0.47 -40.78
N ALA A 400 4.50 0.42 -41.70
CA ALA A 400 5.64 1.30 -41.52
C ALA A 400 5.38 2.32 -40.40
N GLY A 401 6.33 2.46 -39.50
CA GLY A 401 6.39 3.53 -38.53
C GLY A 401 6.90 4.83 -39.17
N PRO A 402 7.14 5.86 -38.35
CA PRO A 402 7.58 7.14 -38.87
C PRO A 402 8.97 7.07 -39.50
N ALA A 403 9.30 8.08 -40.31
CA ALA A 403 10.62 8.20 -40.92
C ALA A 403 11.73 8.29 -39.86
N SER A 404 12.96 7.99 -40.29
CA SER A 404 14.15 8.09 -39.43
C SER A 404 14.24 9.47 -38.76
N PHE A 405 14.49 9.49 -37.46
CA PHE A 405 14.43 10.68 -36.61
C PHE A 405 15.68 10.78 -35.71
N VAL A 406 16.18 11.99 -35.49
CA VAL A 406 17.34 12.21 -34.61
C VAL A 406 16.86 12.58 -33.21
N MET A 407 16.91 11.61 -32.30
CA MET A 407 16.61 11.80 -30.88
C MET A 407 17.71 12.61 -30.20
N ARG A 408 17.32 13.58 -29.36
CA ARG A 408 18.23 14.53 -28.68
C ARG A 408 17.80 14.72 -27.23
N ALA A 409 18.66 15.29 -26.40
CA ALA A 409 18.37 15.59 -25.00
C ALA A 409 17.08 16.43 -24.83
N ASP A 410 16.85 17.41 -25.72
CA ASP A 410 15.64 18.25 -25.66
C ASP A 410 14.36 17.46 -25.95
N HIS A 411 14.43 16.41 -26.79
CA HIS A 411 13.30 15.53 -27.04
C HIS A 411 12.94 14.71 -25.80
N LEU A 412 13.94 14.20 -25.06
CA LEU A 412 13.70 13.46 -23.82
C LEU A 412 12.98 14.33 -22.78
N ARG A 413 13.47 15.56 -22.58
CA ARG A 413 12.83 16.52 -21.67
C ARG A 413 11.41 16.84 -22.13
N TYR A 414 11.23 17.09 -23.41
CA TYR A 414 9.92 17.40 -23.97
C TYR A 414 8.90 16.27 -23.81
N TYR A 415 9.28 15.02 -24.12
CA TYR A 415 8.38 13.88 -23.94
C TYR A 415 8.03 13.68 -22.46
N HIS A 416 8.99 13.84 -21.56
CA HIS A 416 8.76 13.77 -20.12
C HIS A 416 7.78 14.84 -19.64
N ASP A 417 8.10 16.11 -19.91
CA ASP A 417 7.29 17.24 -19.45
C ASP A 417 5.89 17.20 -20.08
N ARG A 418 5.77 16.78 -21.35
CA ARG A 418 4.48 16.64 -22.04
C ARG A 418 3.69 15.45 -21.55
N ALA A 419 4.31 14.28 -21.34
CA ALA A 419 3.63 13.12 -20.76
C ALA A 419 3.04 13.45 -19.39
N PHE A 420 3.79 14.14 -18.54
CA PHE A 420 3.30 14.61 -17.24
C PHE A 420 2.18 15.63 -17.40
N ASN A 421 2.35 16.66 -18.23
CA ASN A 421 1.31 17.67 -18.44
C ASN A 421 -0.02 17.05 -18.90
N LEU A 422 0.03 16.16 -19.89
CA LEU A 422 -1.15 15.53 -20.46
C LEU A 422 -1.85 14.61 -19.46
N VAL A 423 -1.11 13.76 -18.72
CA VAL A 423 -1.76 12.86 -17.75
C VAL A 423 -2.40 13.64 -16.60
N MET A 424 -1.72 14.69 -16.11
CA MET A 424 -2.25 15.53 -15.03
C MET A 424 -3.52 16.25 -15.47
N LYS A 425 -3.54 16.79 -16.70
CA LYS A 425 -4.70 17.47 -17.24
C LYS A 425 -5.83 16.49 -17.56
N TYR A 426 -5.52 15.33 -18.14
CA TYR A 426 -6.50 14.28 -18.40
C TYR A 426 -7.19 13.83 -17.12
N ALA A 427 -6.39 13.56 -16.07
CA ALA A 427 -6.89 13.14 -14.78
C ALA A 427 -7.77 14.19 -14.12
N ALA A 428 -7.39 15.47 -14.23
CA ALA A 428 -8.20 16.60 -13.77
C ALA A 428 -9.55 16.72 -14.51
N GLU A 429 -9.54 16.58 -15.85
CA GLU A 429 -10.72 16.73 -16.71
C GLU A 429 -11.65 15.49 -16.68
N ASN A 430 -11.08 14.30 -16.44
CA ASN A 430 -11.79 13.02 -16.51
C ASN A 430 -11.50 12.17 -15.25
N PRO A 431 -11.94 12.62 -14.06
CA PRO A 431 -11.71 11.91 -12.79
C PRO A 431 -12.29 10.49 -12.77
N TYR A 432 -13.39 10.27 -13.49
CA TYR A 432 -14.07 8.98 -13.60
C TYR A 432 -13.61 8.14 -14.82
N ASP A 433 -12.54 8.58 -15.51
CA ASP A 433 -11.84 7.78 -16.52
C ASP A 433 -10.58 7.15 -15.92
N TRP A 434 -10.71 5.89 -15.49
CA TRP A 434 -9.69 5.08 -14.81
C TRP A 434 -8.89 4.17 -15.75
N ASN A 435 -9.30 3.99 -17.00
CA ASN A 435 -8.54 3.27 -18.03
C ASN A 435 -7.21 3.95 -18.39
N VAL A 436 -7.09 5.27 -18.17
CA VAL A 436 -5.82 5.98 -18.31
C VAL A 436 -5.05 5.92 -16.99
N PRO A 437 -3.80 5.42 -16.98
CA PRO A 437 -3.02 5.35 -15.74
C PRO A 437 -2.87 6.72 -15.10
N ARG A 438 -2.82 6.74 -13.77
CA ARG A 438 -2.51 7.94 -13.00
C ARG A 438 -1.04 7.94 -12.57
N PRO A 439 -0.39 9.11 -12.50
CA PRO A 439 0.98 9.20 -12.04
C PRO A 439 1.05 8.97 -10.53
N ALA A 440 1.75 7.91 -10.11
CA ALA A 440 1.97 7.60 -8.69
C ALA A 440 2.69 8.74 -7.94
N GLN A 441 3.53 9.51 -8.64
CA GLN A 441 4.22 10.66 -8.04
C GLN A 441 3.29 11.85 -7.78
N ARG A 442 2.06 11.83 -8.28
CA ARG A 442 1.11 12.91 -8.11
C ARG A 442 -0.32 12.41 -8.15
N THR A 443 -0.66 11.61 -7.14
CA THR A 443 -2.04 11.27 -6.85
C THR A 443 -2.84 12.56 -6.68
N LEU A 444 -3.86 12.73 -7.51
CA LEU A 444 -4.83 13.79 -7.37
C LEU A 444 -5.98 13.32 -6.49
N MET A 445 -6.61 14.29 -5.85
CA MET A 445 -7.77 14.08 -5.02
C MET A 445 -8.97 13.46 -5.75
N ASN A 446 -9.03 13.64 -7.07
CA ASN A 446 -10.08 13.17 -7.95
C ASN A 446 -9.68 11.87 -8.68
N ASP A 447 -8.48 11.37 -8.42
CA ASP A 447 -8.12 10.02 -8.84
C ASP A 447 -9.03 9.05 -8.11
N PHE A 448 -9.33 9.29 -6.83
CA PHE A 448 -10.13 8.41 -6.00
C PHE A 448 -11.63 8.74 -6.07
N PRO A 449 -12.40 8.02 -6.88
CA PRO A 449 -13.81 8.29 -7.10
C PRO A 449 -14.59 7.75 -5.91
N LEU A 450 -15.47 8.56 -5.37
CA LEU A 450 -16.31 8.12 -4.25
C LEU A 450 -17.36 7.14 -4.80
N ILE A 451 -17.36 5.91 -4.30
CA ILE A 451 -18.37 4.88 -4.59
C ILE A 451 -18.98 4.43 -3.27
N GLU A 452 -20.28 4.54 -3.06
CA GLU A 452 -20.97 4.08 -1.85
C GLU A 452 -21.70 2.75 -2.06
N TYR A 453 -21.96 2.01 -0.99
CA TYR A 453 -22.92 0.91 -1.06
C TYR A 453 -24.32 1.48 -0.86
N ASP A 454 -25.27 1.11 -1.71
CA ASP A 454 -26.69 1.38 -1.51
C ASP A 454 -27.20 0.53 -0.35
N LEU A 455 -27.13 1.07 0.87
CA LEU A 455 -27.64 0.39 2.08
C LEU A 455 -29.17 0.50 2.23
N PHE A 456 -29.86 1.19 1.32
CA PHE A 456 -31.28 1.49 1.41
C PHE A 456 -32.13 0.60 0.49
N SER A 457 -31.54 0.11 -0.61
CA SER A 457 -32.17 -0.90 -1.46
C SER A 457 -31.89 -2.31 -0.97
N PRO A 458 -32.86 -3.25 -0.98
CA PRO A 458 -32.61 -4.64 -0.63
C PRO A 458 -31.34 -5.18 -1.32
N PRO A 459 -30.41 -5.82 -0.58
CA PRO A 459 -29.20 -6.37 -1.15
C PRO A 459 -29.50 -7.19 -2.39
N LYS A 460 -28.72 -7.00 -3.46
CA LYS A 460 -28.86 -7.84 -4.64
C LYS A 460 -28.51 -9.26 -4.27
N SER A 461 -29.49 -10.14 -4.42
CA SER A 461 -29.31 -11.56 -4.23
C SER A 461 -28.98 -12.22 -5.56
N GLY A 462 -27.99 -13.09 -5.54
CA GLY A 462 -27.57 -13.84 -6.71
C GLY A 462 -26.78 -15.05 -6.27
N ARG A 463 -26.39 -15.88 -7.23
CA ARG A 463 -25.37 -16.88 -6.98
C ARG A 463 -24.02 -16.22 -7.24
N ILE A 464 -23.11 -16.27 -6.27
CA ILE A 464 -21.71 -15.95 -6.56
C ILE A 464 -21.27 -16.92 -7.65
N PHE A 465 -20.59 -16.44 -8.69
CA PHE A 465 -20.18 -17.28 -9.82
C PHE A 465 -19.55 -18.60 -9.31
N ASP A 466 -20.06 -19.73 -9.81
CA ASP A 466 -19.47 -21.06 -9.67
C ASP A 466 -19.48 -21.73 -11.05
N VAL A 467 -18.87 -22.90 -11.19
CA VAL A 467 -18.53 -23.65 -12.42
C VAL A 467 -19.61 -23.70 -13.51
N THR A 468 -20.88 -23.55 -13.12
CA THR A 468 -22.00 -23.34 -14.02
C THR A 468 -22.64 -22.05 -13.56
N GLU A 469 -23.00 -21.12 -14.44
CA GLU A 469 -23.71 -19.86 -14.11
C GLU A 469 -25.00 -20.08 -13.27
N THR A 470 -25.37 -21.34 -13.04
CA THR A 470 -26.47 -21.85 -12.24
C THR A 470 -26.12 -22.39 -10.85
N GLY A 471 -24.84 -22.46 -10.41
CA GLY A 471 -24.41 -23.38 -9.34
C GLY A 471 -23.99 -22.82 -7.97
N GLY A 472 -23.53 -21.57 -7.89
CA GLY A 472 -22.84 -21.09 -6.67
C GLY A 472 -23.75 -20.83 -5.46
N PRO A 473 -23.14 -20.63 -4.27
CA PRO A 473 -23.90 -20.31 -3.06
C PRO A 473 -24.68 -19.02 -3.29
N ALA A 474 -25.92 -19.00 -2.82
CA ALA A 474 -26.69 -17.77 -2.74
C ALA A 474 -25.91 -16.79 -1.86
N ALA A 475 -25.63 -15.62 -2.40
CA ALA A 475 -25.09 -14.52 -1.64
C ALA A 475 -25.93 -13.28 -1.90
N ALA A 476 -25.77 -12.35 -0.98
CA ALA A 476 -26.35 -11.03 -1.07
C ALA A 476 -25.22 -10.03 -0.91
N GLN A 477 -25.18 -9.03 -1.77
CA GLN A 477 -24.29 -7.89 -1.62
C GLN A 477 -25.07 -6.60 -1.86
N TRP A 478 -24.74 -5.56 -1.11
CA TRP A 478 -25.24 -4.23 -1.38
C TRP A 478 -24.65 -3.73 -2.71
N GLU A 479 -25.43 -2.95 -3.44
CA GLU A 479 -25.04 -2.46 -4.77
C GLU A 479 -24.08 -1.27 -4.65
N PRO A 480 -22.95 -1.24 -5.38
CA PRO A 480 -22.08 -0.07 -5.41
C PRO A 480 -22.69 1.05 -6.28
N ILE A 481 -22.64 2.29 -5.78
CA ILE A 481 -23.17 3.52 -6.36
C ILE A 481 -22.04 4.57 -6.42
N PRO A 482 -21.63 5.06 -7.59
CA PRO A 482 -20.60 6.10 -7.69
C PRO A 482 -21.18 7.51 -7.59
N ALA A 483 -20.42 8.51 -7.13
CA ALA A 483 -20.91 9.91 -7.04
C ALA A 483 -21.35 10.53 -8.39
N GLN A 484 -20.81 9.99 -9.49
CA GLN A 484 -21.26 10.19 -10.87
C GLN A 484 -21.16 8.84 -11.57
N PRO A 485 -21.95 8.56 -12.63
CA PRO A 485 -21.78 7.35 -13.40
C PRO A 485 -20.30 7.15 -13.77
N VAL A 486 -19.70 6.06 -13.29
CA VAL A 486 -18.35 5.68 -13.73
C VAL A 486 -18.48 5.45 -15.23
N LEU A 487 -17.91 6.34 -16.03
CA LEU A 487 -18.06 6.33 -17.47
C LEU A 487 -17.52 5.04 -18.12
N GLN A 488 -16.87 4.18 -17.32
CA GLN A 488 -16.11 2.99 -17.75
C GLN A 488 -16.63 1.65 -17.26
N ALA A 489 -17.59 1.67 -16.34
CA ALA A 489 -18.19 0.44 -15.89
C ALA A 489 -18.80 -0.33 -17.06
N THR A 490 -19.34 0.38 -18.04
CA THR A 490 -20.02 -0.23 -19.18
C THR A 490 -19.18 -0.03 -20.42
N ASN A 491 -19.19 -1.01 -21.32
CA ASN A 491 -18.37 -1.09 -22.52
C ASN A 491 -18.62 0.00 -23.59
N GLN A 492 -19.13 1.15 -23.19
CA GLN A 492 -19.50 2.26 -24.06
C GLN A 492 -18.69 3.53 -23.73
N LEU A 493 -17.43 3.54 -24.20
CA LEU A 493 -16.61 4.73 -24.56
C LEU A 493 -16.07 5.55 -23.34
N GLN A 494 -14.87 6.13 -23.29
CA GLN A 494 -14.13 6.97 -24.25
C GLN A 494 -12.67 6.53 -24.49
N SER A 495 -12.00 5.97 -23.49
CA SER A 495 -10.58 5.58 -23.59
C SER A 495 -10.33 4.13 -23.99
N TYR A 496 -11.27 3.22 -23.68
CA TYR A 496 -11.10 1.77 -23.84
C TYR A 496 -12.46 1.11 -24.12
N SER A 497 -12.49 0.08 -24.98
CA SER A 497 -13.65 -0.80 -25.15
C SER A 497 -13.25 -2.24 -24.86
N PHE A 498 -13.82 -2.89 -23.85
CA PHE A 498 -13.59 -4.32 -23.63
C PHE A 498 -14.44 -5.15 -24.62
N PRO A 499 -13.98 -6.33 -25.05
CA PRO A 499 -14.80 -7.17 -25.91
C PRO A 499 -15.95 -7.83 -25.14
N SER A 500 -17.15 -7.74 -25.73
CA SER A 500 -18.28 -8.68 -25.65
C SER A 500 -19.06 -8.91 -24.34
N ARG A 501 -18.64 -8.43 -23.17
CA ARG A 501 -19.48 -8.45 -21.95
C ARG A 501 -19.83 -7.04 -21.49
N LEU A 502 -21.04 -6.58 -21.83
CA LEU A 502 -21.63 -5.39 -21.22
C LEU A 502 -21.75 -5.64 -19.71
N ILE A 503 -21.06 -4.86 -18.88
CA ILE A 503 -21.62 -4.59 -17.56
C ILE A 503 -22.84 -3.70 -17.84
N PRO A 504 -24.07 -4.06 -17.44
CA PRO A 504 -25.25 -3.31 -17.83
C PRO A 504 -25.18 -1.86 -17.34
N ASN A 505 -25.55 -0.89 -18.19
CA ASN A 505 -25.57 0.55 -17.86
C ASN A 505 -26.94 0.99 -17.35
N ASP A 506 -27.64 0.08 -16.70
CA ASP A 506 -28.96 0.35 -16.17
C ASP A 506 -28.87 0.63 -14.68
N ALA A 507 -29.94 1.23 -14.15
CA ALA A 507 -30.15 1.35 -12.70
C ALA A 507 -30.12 -0.01 -11.99
N THR A 508 -30.09 -1.13 -12.72
CA THR A 508 -29.92 -2.47 -12.18
C THR A 508 -28.47 -2.88 -11.98
N THR A 509 -27.49 -2.02 -12.25
CA THR A 509 -26.06 -2.27 -11.98
C THR A 509 -25.42 -1.19 -11.10
N TRP A 510 -25.82 0.08 -11.28
CA TRP A 510 -25.26 1.25 -10.58
C TRP A 510 -26.24 1.93 -9.62
N GLY A 511 -27.37 1.30 -9.34
CA GLY A 511 -28.37 1.71 -8.36
C GLY A 511 -29.30 2.81 -8.86
N ASP A 512 -30.24 3.18 -8.00
CA ASP A 512 -31.05 4.37 -8.21
C ASP A 512 -30.20 5.62 -7.96
N THR A 513 -30.09 6.48 -8.98
CA THR A 513 -29.51 7.83 -8.91
C THR A 513 -30.01 8.68 -7.75
N SER A 514 -31.22 8.44 -7.25
CA SER A 514 -31.77 9.14 -6.10
C SER A 514 -31.11 8.78 -4.76
N HIS A 515 -30.40 7.64 -4.69
CA HIS A 515 -29.68 7.18 -3.50
C HIS A 515 -28.22 7.66 -3.46
N PHE A 516 -27.82 8.54 -4.38
CA PHE A 516 -26.46 9.05 -4.50
C PHE A 516 -26.24 10.13 -3.43
N THR A 517 -25.96 9.71 -2.20
CA THR A 517 -25.75 10.60 -1.06
C THR A 517 -24.36 11.22 -1.06
N LEU A 518 -23.47 10.76 -1.94
CA LEU A 518 -22.12 11.31 -2.08
C LEU A 518 -22.06 12.80 -2.47
N THR A 519 -23.11 13.33 -3.11
CA THR A 519 -23.23 14.76 -3.43
C THR A 519 -24.19 15.50 -2.49
N ALA A 520 -24.84 14.80 -1.55
CA ALA A 520 -25.71 15.43 -0.59
C ALA A 520 -24.94 16.40 0.32
N PRO A 521 -25.55 17.52 0.74
CA PRO A 521 -25.00 18.39 1.77
C PRO A 521 -24.73 17.55 3.04
N PHE A 522 -23.52 17.67 3.59
CA PHE A 522 -23.13 16.93 4.78
C PHE A 522 -22.72 17.89 5.89
N ALA A 523 -23.00 17.54 7.15
CA ALA A 523 -22.54 18.30 8.30
C ALA A 523 -21.10 17.89 8.65
N ALA A 524 -20.24 18.84 9.01
CA ALA A 524 -18.82 18.54 9.32
C ALA A 524 -18.65 17.46 10.40
N GLU A 525 -19.61 17.35 11.33
CA GLU A 525 -19.66 16.33 12.38
C GLU A 525 -19.88 14.90 11.87
N GLU A 526 -20.48 14.71 10.69
CA GLU A 526 -20.67 13.39 10.08
C GLU A 526 -19.36 12.77 9.56
N ARG A 527 -18.26 13.55 9.52
CA ARG A 527 -16.93 13.12 9.03
C ARG A 527 -15.80 13.31 10.02
N CYS A 528 -16.05 14.02 11.11
CA CYS A 528 -15.04 14.28 12.10
C CYS A 528 -14.84 13.00 12.92
N ARG A 529 -13.83 12.21 12.55
CA ARG A 529 -13.38 11.11 13.37
C ARG A 529 -12.38 11.63 14.40
N GLN A 530 -12.35 10.98 15.55
CA GLN A 530 -11.46 11.35 16.64
C GLN A 530 -10.51 10.22 16.91
N ILE A 531 -9.21 10.51 16.84
CA ILE A 531 -8.20 9.68 17.48
C ILE A 531 -8.20 10.06 18.96
N ILE A 532 -8.61 9.14 19.80
CA ILE A 532 -8.68 9.34 21.25
C ILE A 532 -7.57 8.51 21.87
N CYS A 533 -6.65 9.17 22.57
CA CYS A 533 -5.47 8.54 23.14
C CYS A 533 -5.53 8.50 24.66
N TRP A 534 -5.26 7.33 25.25
CA TRP A 534 -5.14 7.14 26.69
C TRP A 534 -3.77 6.56 27.07
N ALA A 535 -3.31 6.90 28.27
CA ALA A 535 -2.16 6.26 28.89
C ALA A 535 -2.62 5.20 29.89
N VAL A 536 -2.15 3.96 29.72
CA VAL A 536 -2.43 2.82 30.61
C VAL A 536 -1.31 1.79 30.50
N ASP A 537 -0.90 1.21 31.63
CA ASP A 537 0.15 0.19 31.67
C ASP A 537 -0.42 -1.22 31.44
N TRP A 538 -1.16 -1.41 30.34
CA TRP A 538 -1.90 -2.64 30.06
C TRP A 538 -0.98 -3.87 29.93
N MET A 539 0.29 -3.69 29.55
CA MET A 539 1.27 -4.79 29.54
C MET A 539 1.64 -5.29 30.96
N SER A 540 1.22 -4.59 32.02
CA SER A 540 1.36 -5.08 33.40
C SER A 540 0.37 -6.18 33.76
N TYR A 541 -0.55 -6.56 32.88
CA TYR A 541 -1.39 -7.74 33.08
C TYR A 541 -0.56 -9.03 33.07
N GLU A 542 -0.90 -9.99 33.94
CA GLU A 542 -0.24 -11.30 34.02
C GLU A 542 -0.37 -12.14 32.75
N ASP A 543 -1.33 -11.78 31.89
CA ASP A 543 -1.60 -12.41 30.61
C ASP A 543 -1.37 -11.49 29.40
N ALA A 544 -0.65 -10.38 29.59
CA ALA A 544 -0.40 -9.41 28.53
C ALA A 544 0.14 -10.04 27.23
N GLU A 545 0.98 -11.07 27.33
CA GLU A 545 1.53 -11.79 26.18
C GLU A 545 0.83 -13.11 25.87
N LEU A 546 0.05 -13.65 26.81
CA LEU A 546 -0.69 -14.91 26.64
C LEU A 546 -2.11 -14.71 26.10
N ALA A 547 -2.64 -13.50 26.20
CA ALA A 547 -3.94 -13.16 25.65
C ALA A 547 -3.89 -13.34 24.12
N PRO A 548 -4.87 -14.05 23.53
CA PRO A 548 -5.00 -14.16 22.09
C PRO A 548 -5.00 -12.79 21.43
N SER A 549 -4.41 -12.66 20.25
CA SER A 549 -4.50 -11.43 19.45
C SER A 549 -5.96 -11.00 19.27
N ALA A 550 -6.18 -9.70 19.07
CA ALA A 550 -7.51 -9.23 18.70
C ALA A 550 -7.98 -9.92 17.41
N GLN A 551 -9.30 -10.10 17.30
CA GLN A 551 -9.89 -10.76 16.15
C GLN A 551 -9.52 -10.03 14.86
N VAL A 552 -8.98 -10.79 13.91
CA VAL A 552 -8.70 -10.31 12.55
C VAL A 552 -10.04 -10.17 11.83
N ASP A 553 -10.34 -8.95 11.38
CA ASP A 553 -11.52 -8.67 10.55
C ASP A 553 -11.56 -9.62 9.35
N ALA A 554 -12.68 -10.31 9.15
CA ALA A 554 -12.85 -11.29 8.08
C ALA A 554 -12.71 -10.67 6.68
N SER A 555 -12.92 -9.35 6.53
CA SER A 555 -12.63 -8.67 5.28
C SER A 555 -11.13 -8.45 5.04
N LYS A 556 -10.24 -8.77 6.01
CA LYS A 556 -8.79 -8.92 5.79
C LYS A 556 -8.42 -10.23 5.08
N TYR A 557 -9.34 -11.14 4.81
CA TYR A 557 -8.99 -12.36 4.08
C TYR A 557 -9.01 -12.11 2.57
N PRO A 558 -7.85 -12.12 1.88
CA PRO A 558 -7.80 -12.05 0.45
C PRO A 558 -8.34 -13.39 -0.03
N MET A 559 -9.44 -13.33 -0.73
CA MET A 559 -10.04 -14.51 -1.32
C MET A 559 -9.78 -14.42 -2.80
N SER A 560 -9.16 -15.48 -3.33
CA SER A 560 -9.06 -15.62 -4.78
C SER A 560 -10.45 -15.51 -5.39
N ALA A 561 -10.49 -14.99 -6.60
CA ALA A 561 -11.58 -15.19 -7.52
C ALA A 561 -12.38 -16.44 -7.36
N PRO A 562 -13.74 -16.38 -7.36
CA PRO A 562 -14.54 -17.40 -8.03
C PRO A 562 -13.80 -17.96 -9.25
N LYS A 563 -13.23 -19.15 -9.07
CA LYS A 563 -12.38 -19.86 -10.03
C LYS A 563 -13.18 -21.07 -10.48
N ALA A 564 -13.31 -21.26 -11.79
CA ALA A 564 -13.98 -22.42 -12.32
C ALA A 564 -13.34 -23.70 -11.76
N GLY A 565 -14.16 -24.58 -11.17
CA GLY A 565 -13.73 -25.82 -10.54
C GLY A 565 -13.14 -25.71 -9.13
N ARG A 566 -13.17 -24.53 -8.49
CA ARG A 566 -12.61 -24.30 -7.13
C ARG A 566 -13.71 -23.85 -6.16
N SER A 567 -13.93 -24.64 -5.10
CA SER A 567 -14.82 -24.25 -4.00
C SER A 567 -14.28 -23.03 -3.26
N PHE A 568 -15.14 -22.32 -2.51
CA PHE A 568 -14.71 -21.24 -1.60
C PHE A 568 -13.51 -21.63 -0.72
N ALA A 569 -13.55 -22.84 -0.13
CA ALA A 569 -12.47 -23.36 0.70
C ALA A 569 -11.19 -23.59 -0.11
N ALA A 570 -11.29 -24.08 -1.35
CA ALA A 570 -10.14 -24.25 -2.24
C ALA A 570 -9.55 -22.88 -2.65
N ARG A 571 -10.39 -21.87 -2.88
CA ARG A 571 -9.94 -20.51 -3.22
C ARG A 571 -9.21 -19.81 -2.10
N MET A 572 -9.64 -20.05 -0.86
CA MET A 572 -8.92 -19.60 0.33
C MET A 572 -7.53 -20.24 0.46
N SER A 573 -7.30 -21.42 -0.14
CA SER A 573 -5.98 -22.06 -0.20
C SER A 573 -5.15 -21.72 -1.44
N ASP A 574 -5.75 -21.10 -2.46
CA ASP A 574 -5.05 -20.76 -3.71
C ASP A 574 -4.13 -19.54 -3.55
N LEU A 575 -4.40 -18.66 -2.56
CA LEU A 575 -3.51 -17.55 -2.24
C LEU A 575 -2.46 -17.99 -1.23
N GLN A 576 -1.22 -18.07 -1.67
CA GLN A 576 -0.10 -18.18 -0.75
C GLN A 576 0.11 -16.83 -0.09
N PHE A 577 -0.04 -16.75 1.23
CA PHE A 577 0.32 -15.55 1.99
C PHE A 577 1.84 -15.39 1.97
N ILE A 578 2.43 -14.76 0.95
CA ILE A 578 3.87 -14.50 0.96
C ILE A 578 4.12 -13.23 1.76
N ASP A 579 5.06 -13.30 2.69
CA ASP A 579 5.37 -12.21 3.63
C ASP A 579 5.77 -10.92 2.92
N GLY A 580 6.54 -11.07 1.85
CA GLY A 580 6.97 -9.94 1.03
C GLY A 580 5.83 -9.24 0.29
N HIS A 581 4.66 -9.87 0.08
CA HIS A 581 3.65 -9.33 -0.84
C HIS A 581 2.25 -9.13 -0.24
N LEU A 582 1.84 -9.94 0.75
CA LEU A 582 0.46 -10.00 1.26
C LEU A 582 0.37 -9.71 2.76
N TYR A 583 1.31 -8.92 3.28
CA TYR A 583 1.39 -8.61 4.71
C TYR A 583 0.14 -7.90 5.26
N VAL A 584 -0.55 -7.10 4.44
CA VAL A 584 -1.76 -6.33 4.83
C VAL A 584 -2.96 -7.22 5.21
N PHE A 585 -2.89 -8.50 4.87
CA PHE A 585 -3.95 -9.49 5.13
C PHE A 585 -3.66 -10.41 6.31
N ARG A 586 -2.44 -10.37 6.84
CA ARG A 586 -2.07 -11.18 7.99
C ARG A 586 -2.54 -10.50 9.26
N ASN A 587 -2.50 -11.27 10.35
CA ASN A 587 -2.66 -10.70 11.68
C ASN A 587 -1.67 -9.52 11.86
N PRO A 588 -2.13 -8.34 12.33
CA PRO A 588 -1.22 -7.22 12.57
C PRO A 588 -0.07 -7.60 13.50
N GLU A 589 -0.30 -8.46 14.49
CA GLU A 589 0.73 -8.89 15.44
C GLU A 589 1.64 -10.00 14.88
N LYS A 590 1.52 -10.39 13.60
CA LYS A 590 2.18 -11.57 13.00
C LYS A 590 3.64 -11.75 13.44
N ALA A 591 4.47 -10.73 13.30
CA ALA A 591 5.90 -10.78 13.62
C ALA A 591 6.22 -11.06 15.10
N MET A 592 5.21 -10.98 15.97
CA MET A 592 5.30 -11.15 17.42
C MET A 592 4.56 -12.40 17.91
N LEU A 593 3.75 -13.05 17.07
CA LEU A 593 2.89 -14.17 17.50
C LEU A 593 3.71 -15.38 17.94
N PHE A 594 3.18 -16.12 18.90
CA PHE A 594 3.71 -17.43 19.24
C PHE A 594 3.16 -18.51 18.30
N THR A 595 4.05 -19.38 17.83
CA THR A 595 3.77 -20.51 16.92
C THR A 595 3.24 -21.75 17.65
N SER A 596 3.29 -21.75 18.98
CA SER A 596 2.79 -22.81 19.85
C SER A 596 2.38 -22.26 21.21
N ASP A 597 1.69 -23.08 22.01
CA ASP A 597 1.30 -22.74 23.37
C ASP A 597 2.53 -22.57 24.28
N VAL A 598 2.73 -21.35 24.78
CA VAL A 598 3.81 -20.99 25.73
C VAL A 598 3.30 -20.83 27.17
N SER A 599 2.03 -21.13 27.45
CA SER A 599 1.41 -20.90 28.77
C SER A 599 2.10 -21.62 29.92
N ALA A 600 2.74 -22.77 29.66
CA ALA A 600 3.50 -23.54 30.65
C ALA A 600 4.93 -23.02 30.89
N MET A 601 5.45 -22.13 30.05
CA MET A 601 6.80 -21.57 30.22
C MET A 601 6.83 -20.55 31.36
N ALA A 602 7.95 -20.46 32.08
CA ALA A 602 8.12 -19.46 33.14
C ALA A 602 8.26 -18.05 32.56
N THR A 603 7.90 -17.03 33.33
CA THR A 603 8.18 -15.63 32.97
C THR A 603 9.69 -15.42 32.81
N GLY A 604 10.10 -14.71 31.77
CA GLY A 604 11.50 -14.51 31.39
C GLY A 604 12.11 -15.67 30.58
N ALA A 605 11.35 -16.73 30.27
CA ALA A 605 11.80 -17.79 29.37
C ALA A 605 12.04 -17.23 27.95
N ASP A 606 13.08 -17.72 27.29
CA ASP A 606 13.38 -17.38 25.90
C ASP A 606 12.30 -17.99 24.98
N VAL A 607 11.65 -17.13 24.19
CA VAL A 607 10.61 -17.50 23.22
C VAL A 607 11.04 -17.23 21.78
N SER A 608 12.31 -16.89 21.55
CA SER A 608 12.82 -16.55 20.21
C SER A 608 12.59 -17.65 19.17
N GLY A 609 12.63 -18.93 19.57
CA GLY A 609 12.37 -20.07 18.69
C GLY A 609 10.88 -20.37 18.48
N GLN A 610 10.00 -19.67 19.20
CA GLN A 610 8.56 -19.84 19.20
C GLN A 610 7.86 -18.66 18.52
N MET A 611 8.57 -17.55 18.28
CA MET A 611 8.03 -16.40 17.57
C MET A 611 7.87 -16.67 16.07
N MET A 612 6.79 -16.18 15.49
CA MET A 612 6.60 -16.14 14.05
C MET A 612 7.37 -14.97 13.45
N LEU A 613 8.49 -15.26 12.79
CA LEU A 613 9.25 -14.27 12.00
C LEU A 613 8.87 -14.36 10.52
N ASN A 614 9.16 -13.30 9.75
CA ASN A 614 9.00 -13.34 8.30
C ASN A 614 9.92 -14.40 7.70
N SER A 615 9.35 -15.48 7.17
CA SER A 615 10.08 -16.60 6.59
C SER A 615 9.21 -17.37 5.60
N SER A 616 9.84 -18.03 4.63
CA SER A 616 9.13 -18.78 3.58
C SER A 616 8.41 -20.04 4.10
N ALA A 617 8.78 -20.56 5.27
CA ALA A 617 8.16 -21.71 5.92
C ALA A 617 7.27 -21.25 7.08
N ALA A 618 6.17 -20.58 6.76
CA ALA A 618 5.35 -19.92 7.78
C ALA A 618 4.36 -20.92 8.44
N PRO A 619 4.45 -21.17 9.77
CA PRO A 619 3.58 -22.12 10.48
C PRO A 619 2.10 -21.74 10.47
N ASP A 620 1.78 -20.49 10.13
CA ASP A 620 0.42 -19.96 10.02
C ASP A 620 -0.22 -20.19 8.64
N GLN A 621 0.47 -20.89 7.74
CA GLN A 621 -0.06 -21.27 6.43
C GLN A 621 -0.68 -22.68 6.44
N GLY A 622 -1.80 -22.81 5.71
CA GLY A 622 -2.46 -24.09 5.46
C GLY A 622 -3.77 -24.28 6.22
N ALA A 623 -4.46 -25.38 5.92
CA ALA A 623 -5.81 -25.64 6.42
C ALA A 623 -5.87 -26.27 7.83
N SER A 624 -4.71 -26.63 8.40
CA SER A 624 -4.62 -27.33 9.68
C SER A 624 -5.12 -26.44 10.83
N THR A 625 -5.65 -27.06 11.89
CA THR A 625 -6.07 -26.32 13.09
C THR A 625 -4.90 -25.56 13.71
N ALA A 626 -3.71 -26.15 13.73
CA ALA A 626 -2.50 -25.51 14.24
C ALA A 626 -2.16 -24.25 13.45
N ALA A 627 -2.17 -24.31 12.11
CA ALA A 627 -1.91 -23.15 11.27
C ALA A 627 -2.93 -22.03 11.50
N LYS A 628 -4.22 -22.37 11.61
CA LYS A 628 -5.28 -21.40 11.94
C LYS A 628 -5.11 -20.77 13.32
N GLN A 629 -4.64 -21.53 14.30
CA GLN A 629 -4.36 -21.03 15.65
C GLN A 629 -3.18 -20.04 15.65
N VAL A 630 -2.09 -20.36 14.95
CA VAL A 630 -0.97 -19.42 14.80
C VAL A 630 -1.41 -18.18 14.02
N PHE A 631 -2.12 -18.35 12.90
CA PHE A 631 -2.62 -17.25 12.08
C PHE A 631 -3.50 -16.27 12.88
N SER A 632 -4.43 -16.81 13.68
CA SER A 632 -5.33 -16.00 14.52
C SER A 632 -4.66 -15.44 15.78
N GLY A 633 -3.39 -15.78 16.05
CA GLY A 633 -2.70 -15.37 17.27
C GLY A 633 -3.29 -15.98 18.54
N ALA A 634 -3.83 -17.20 18.44
CA ALA A 634 -4.52 -17.88 19.53
C ALA A 634 -3.61 -18.16 20.75
N TRP A 635 -2.29 -18.23 20.55
CA TRP A 635 -1.31 -18.51 21.59
C TRP A 635 -0.75 -17.25 22.26
N GLY A 636 -1.11 -16.06 21.76
CA GLY A 636 -0.56 -14.80 22.21
C GLY A 636 0.64 -14.32 21.39
N ALA A 637 1.35 -13.32 21.91
CA ALA A 637 2.43 -12.63 21.21
C ALA A 637 3.45 -12.01 22.19
N ASP A 638 4.71 -11.92 21.77
CA ASP A 638 5.77 -11.12 22.41
C ASP A 638 5.56 -9.64 22.03
N ARG A 639 4.59 -9.00 22.70
CA ARG A 639 4.10 -7.66 22.34
C ARG A 639 5.11 -6.55 22.60
N ASN A 640 6.16 -6.85 23.36
CA ASN A 640 7.27 -5.94 23.60
C ASN A 640 8.53 -6.24 22.78
N PHE A 641 8.54 -7.37 22.08
CA PHE A 641 9.58 -7.81 21.16
C PHE A 641 10.96 -8.00 21.82
N ASN A 642 10.99 -8.34 23.11
CA ASN A 642 12.22 -8.59 23.84
C ASN A 642 12.70 -10.06 23.77
N LYS A 643 11.94 -10.91 23.07
CA LYS A 643 12.15 -12.35 22.85
C LYS A 643 12.06 -13.19 24.13
N LYS A 644 11.36 -12.70 25.14
CA LYS A 644 11.08 -13.40 26.39
C LYS A 644 9.60 -13.37 26.69
N LEU A 645 9.10 -14.43 27.33
CA LEU A 645 7.73 -14.46 27.80
C LEU A 645 7.56 -13.58 29.03
N ASP A 646 6.83 -12.48 28.92
CA ASP A 646 6.54 -11.58 30.03
C ASP A 646 5.12 -11.77 30.58
N ARG A 647 5.05 -11.79 31.92
CA ARG A 647 3.80 -11.73 32.68
C ARG A 647 3.90 -10.61 33.68
N GLY A 648 3.01 -9.64 33.58
CA GLY A 648 2.97 -8.53 34.50
C GLY A 648 2.42 -8.91 35.88
N PRO A 649 2.57 -8.03 36.88
CA PRO A 649 2.16 -8.31 38.26
C PRO A 649 0.65 -8.15 38.52
N VAL A 650 -0.12 -7.65 37.55
CA VAL A 650 -1.54 -7.34 37.73
C VAL A 650 -2.41 -8.53 37.30
N PRO A 651 -3.20 -9.12 38.22
CA PRO A 651 -4.05 -10.26 37.90
C PRO A 651 -5.11 -9.93 36.85
N ARG A 652 -5.57 -10.95 36.11
CA ARG A 652 -6.61 -10.81 35.07
C ARG A 652 -7.91 -10.20 35.57
N SER A 653 -8.23 -10.40 36.85
CA SER A 653 -9.47 -9.92 37.48
C SER A 653 -9.46 -8.43 37.80
N VAL A 654 -8.30 -7.76 37.73
CA VAL A 654 -8.17 -6.34 38.05
C VAL A 654 -8.48 -5.49 36.81
N ARG A 655 -9.30 -4.46 36.97
CA ARG A 655 -9.50 -3.45 35.92
C ARG A 655 -8.49 -2.32 36.08
N MET A 656 -7.82 -1.94 35.00
CA MET A 656 -6.88 -0.82 34.99
C MET A 656 -7.59 0.44 34.52
N ARG A 657 -7.28 1.59 35.13
CA ARG A 657 -7.82 2.88 34.69
C ARG A 657 -6.88 3.56 33.71
N ALA A 658 -7.37 3.82 32.51
CA ALA A 658 -6.70 4.61 31.50
C ALA A 658 -6.96 6.10 31.70
N VAL A 659 -5.93 6.92 31.48
CA VAL A 659 -6.01 8.39 31.62
C VAL A 659 -6.03 9.01 30.24
N LEU A 660 -7.04 9.84 29.94
CA LEU A 660 -7.12 10.56 28.67
C LEU A 660 -5.93 11.52 28.52
N VAL A 661 -5.17 11.36 27.45
CA VAL A 661 -3.98 12.19 27.18
C VAL A 661 -4.07 12.99 25.89
N GLY A 662 -4.99 12.69 24.98
CA GLY A 662 -5.18 13.49 23.78
C GLY A 662 -6.45 13.15 23.02
N ARG A 663 -6.97 14.14 22.29
CA ARG A 663 -8.01 13.97 21.27
C ARG A 663 -7.57 14.73 20.03
N PHE A 664 -7.54 14.04 18.90
CA PHE A 664 -7.16 14.63 17.63
C PHE A 664 -8.32 14.43 16.67
N ASN A 665 -8.94 15.54 16.28
CA ASN A 665 -9.90 15.51 15.20
C ASN A 665 -9.10 15.32 13.91
N PHE A 666 -9.50 14.33 13.12
CA PHE A 666 -9.03 14.19 11.76
C PHE A 666 -10.24 14.03 10.85
N TYR A 667 -10.03 14.39 9.60
CA TYR A 667 -11.02 14.25 8.57
C TYR A 667 -10.48 13.19 7.64
N ASP A 668 -11.18 12.06 7.52
CA ASP A 668 -10.94 11.18 6.39
C ASP A 668 -11.14 12.01 5.12
N PRO A 669 -10.21 11.94 4.15
CA PRO A 669 -10.31 12.82 3.01
C PRO A 669 -11.60 12.52 2.23
N ARG A 670 -12.46 13.53 2.07
CA ARG A 670 -13.52 13.57 1.04
C ARG A 670 -13.22 14.78 0.21
N VAL A 671 -12.70 14.62 -0.99
CA VAL A 671 -12.27 15.83 -1.69
C VAL A 671 -13.41 16.42 -2.52
N PRO A 672 -13.71 17.73 -2.35
CA PRO A 672 -14.79 18.43 -3.05
C PRO A 672 -14.53 18.53 -4.56
N SER A 673 -15.58 18.39 -5.36
CA SER A 673 -15.62 19.02 -6.67
C SER A 673 -15.72 20.53 -6.47
N LEU A 674 -14.83 21.31 -7.11
CA LEU A 674 -15.01 22.74 -7.24
C LEU A 674 -16.33 23.02 -7.98
N VAL A 675 -17.19 23.84 -7.36
CA VAL A 675 -18.16 24.63 -8.11
C VAL A 675 -17.34 25.69 -8.86
N GLN A 676 -17.22 25.53 -10.18
CA GLN A 676 -17.02 26.64 -11.10
C GLN A 676 -18.17 26.67 -12.09
#